data_AF-A0A351FP66-F1
#
_entry.id   AF-A0A351FP66-F1
#
_cell.length_a   1.000
_cell.length_b   1.000
_cell.length_c   1.000
_cell.angle_alpha   90.00
_cell.angle_beta   90.00
_cell.angle_gamma   90.00
#
_symmetry.space_group_name_H-M   'P 1'
#
loop_
_entity.id
_entity.type
_entity.pdbx_description
1 polymer ?
#
loop_
_entity_poly.entity_id
_entity_poly.type
_entity_poly.pdbx_seq_one_letter_code
_entity_poly.pdbx_strand_id
1 'polypeptide(L)'
;ILAPALTSFAGYFSAEFGKPFSEKPNQIGIGVGSGVVVSRLGPGDDSDPALTTLATVTASVLDRLGEIGVRAYAGALSDETASFVPDQDQVASQVGEESLHALAIAGSVQGQAAAESSFSLGVVVNGAVIVTDLKMDTVASISSNSEINANMSASESMSQVQVLSTNQLSVSTDAGGASVSAGVSASGSSVEIAVGGAENNFMSSNQTIATIEGSSTVVGESVTVDAQHTPDLEHIAFGVAVSVSVSLSSFGAAIGFSGAFLQVDQSDSVWAGISDSHVSVGAALAVQADDQTSMNTSSGSGSLQVSIGSASFSLAPSAVTNKVTVGNQVLAWIGEQPAADGTLVDTSVSADTSTVTAGGSILVSATCDQDIDNTAIAVAVSVAIAPDFDSAAGAGAGASSTVTTNNVVKAAVNGVSDVSVGGTAGLNVSAIDSGSATVTVGSGAADFAWFGASIGISLAEIVNNDQVVAEVQNSMVNTTAAGTPVSITAEDTVTLYTKSVATSLSLSIGAAGAGGNSNITSNANVAASFGANSQLAPSGGVSPGDLGVNAQQAENLHAVIRGGSGGLGSVGVFNSDVMLSGSTGAYLNTENSLDLNDLNVIASTSQTVLSEGSSLTIGGLAGTGENHDVTISEAVSTSLTGNNAAWNVAGNLQVDADSGIDATAQTSGSDNAEGVSVSASLMGVGFFKVNSCVAPTVQLTVTDVTLDVQGNSSFMSQSMNQNTTASKSGSGSLIGGDAAKAFSENSPTISLTTAGLDLTGNGNVTFAGVSDGTYSTNANSVYATVFGGSAARSTNESKPSLNVLLDSGTHISSGGTVQVEASNKMLGIGDGTSKKASGFMARVGAGGGATGFGGFSKSEMTSSTEIQLADEVTILANQRGDVLIGASNQWDSTQLTHLGTGGALNDALVESDLES
;
A
#
# COMPACT_ATOMS: atom_id res chain seq x y z
N ILE A 1 -11.15 -22.47 24.36
CA ILE A 1 -11.74 -22.48 23.00
C ILE A 1 -13.05 -21.72 23.07
N LEU A 2 -13.20 -20.69 22.25
CA LEU A 2 -14.43 -19.93 22.03
C LEU A 2 -14.74 -19.99 20.53
N ALA A 3 -15.88 -20.55 20.16
CA ALA A 3 -16.35 -20.55 18.78
C ALA A 3 -17.61 -19.66 18.71
N PRO A 4 -17.44 -18.34 18.56
CA PRO A 4 -18.59 -17.45 18.49
C PRO A 4 -19.32 -17.65 17.16
N ALA A 5 -20.64 -17.63 17.20
CA ALA A 5 -21.48 -17.61 16.01
C ALA A 5 -22.62 -16.61 16.24
N LEU A 6 -22.62 -15.51 15.49
CA LEU A 6 -23.67 -14.51 15.53
C LEU A 6 -24.26 -14.28 14.14
N THR A 7 -25.49 -14.75 13.92
CA THR A 7 -26.24 -14.44 12.71
C THR A 7 -27.32 -13.41 13.02
N SER A 8 -27.27 -12.26 12.36
CA SER A 8 -28.24 -11.17 12.51
C SER A 8 -28.89 -10.85 11.17
N PHE A 9 -30.22 -10.72 11.16
CA PHE A 9 -30.98 -10.42 9.96
C PHE A 9 -32.06 -9.36 10.23
N ALA A 10 -32.11 -8.34 9.38
CA ALA A 10 -33.23 -7.41 9.31
C ALA A 10 -33.69 -7.26 7.87
N GLY A 11 -35.00 -7.40 7.65
CA GLY A 11 -35.60 -7.36 6.32
C GLY A 11 -36.87 -6.53 6.29
N TYR A 12 -37.01 -5.68 5.28
CA TYR A 12 -38.28 -5.06 4.91
C TYR A 12 -38.53 -5.27 3.43
N PHE A 13 -39.68 -5.85 3.09
CA PHE A 13 -40.12 -6.01 1.70
C PHE A 13 -41.58 -5.58 1.56
N SER A 14 -41.86 -4.65 0.65
CA SER A 14 -43.22 -4.26 0.31
C SER A 14 -43.40 -4.18 -1.20
N ALA A 15 -44.43 -4.84 -1.72
CA ALA A 15 -44.80 -4.78 -3.13
C ALA A 15 -46.28 -4.45 -3.23
N GLU A 16 -46.58 -3.18 -3.53
CA GLU A 16 -47.95 -2.72 -3.73
C GLU A 16 -48.08 -2.13 -5.14
N PHE A 17 -48.73 -2.88 -6.02
CA PHE A 17 -48.99 -2.46 -7.40
C PHE A 17 -50.50 -2.34 -7.62
N GLY A 18 -50.98 -1.14 -7.97
CA GLY A 18 -52.37 -0.91 -8.37
C GLY A 18 -53.40 -0.85 -7.22
N LYS A 19 -52.98 -0.73 -5.96
CA LYS A 19 -53.89 -0.39 -4.84
C LYS A 19 -53.83 1.12 -4.57
N PRO A 20 -54.82 1.91 -5.00
CA PRO A 20 -54.84 3.32 -4.64
C PRO A 20 -55.13 3.46 -3.14
N PHE A 21 -54.35 4.28 -2.42
CA PHE A 21 -54.69 4.73 -1.05
C PHE A 21 -56.01 5.51 -0.99
N SER A 22 -56.57 5.89 -2.15
CA SER A 22 -57.81 6.66 -2.27
C SER A 22 -58.55 6.39 -3.59
N GLU A 23 -59.86 6.17 -3.54
CA GLU A 23 -60.75 6.14 -4.72
C GLU A 23 -61.00 7.55 -5.34
N LYS A 24 -60.16 8.54 -5.02
CA LYS A 24 -60.29 9.94 -5.43
C LYS A 24 -59.46 10.27 -6.69
N PRO A 25 -59.72 11.40 -7.38
CA PRO A 25 -59.04 11.78 -8.63
C PRO A 25 -57.51 11.96 -8.57
N ASN A 26 -56.87 11.82 -7.40
CA ASN A 26 -55.42 11.85 -7.20
C ASN A 26 -54.97 10.56 -6.52
N GLN A 27 -54.04 9.83 -7.14
CA GLN A 27 -53.42 8.64 -6.55
C GLN A 27 -52.06 9.04 -5.96
N ILE A 28 -51.87 8.74 -4.67
CA ILE A 28 -50.60 8.93 -3.97
C ILE A 28 -50.25 7.59 -3.34
N GLY A 29 -49.03 7.11 -3.60
CA GLY A 29 -48.46 5.92 -3.00
C GLY A 29 -47.13 6.27 -2.35
N ILE A 30 -46.98 5.92 -1.08
CA ILE A 30 -45.77 6.18 -0.31
C ILE A 30 -45.31 4.84 0.27
N GLY A 31 -44.13 4.40 -0.13
CA GLY A 31 -43.43 3.24 0.44
C GLY A 31 -42.20 3.71 1.20
N VAL A 32 -42.09 3.33 2.48
CA VAL A 32 -40.88 3.57 3.27
C VAL A 32 -40.49 2.25 3.93
N GLY A 33 -39.26 1.83 3.68
CA GLY A 33 -38.68 0.60 4.22
C GLY A 33 -37.33 0.84 4.86
N SER A 34 -37.04 0.10 5.92
CA SER A 34 -35.70 0.10 6.52
C SER A 34 -35.35 -1.28 7.05
N GLY A 35 -34.13 -1.73 6.79
CA GLY A 35 -33.50 -2.85 7.46
C GLY A 35 -32.35 -2.29 8.30
N VAL A 36 -32.35 -2.52 9.60
CA VAL A 36 -31.29 -2.05 10.48
C VAL A 36 -30.81 -3.22 11.32
N VAL A 37 -29.53 -3.54 11.20
CA VAL A 37 -28.84 -4.50 12.04
C VAL A 37 -27.76 -3.76 12.81
N VAL A 38 -27.76 -3.95 14.12
CA VAL A 38 -26.64 -3.60 14.99
C VAL A 38 -26.17 -4.90 15.62
N SER A 39 -25.01 -5.36 15.19
CA SER A 39 -24.39 -6.59 15.67
C SER A 39 -23.19 -6.22 16.52
N ARG A 40 -23.07 -6.80 17.71
CA ARG A 40 -21.90 -6.62 18.56
C ARG A 40 -21.46 -7.96 19.06
N LEU A 41 -20.21 -8.29 18.81
CA LEU A 41 -19.54 -9.45 19.37
C LEU A 41 -18.37 -8.95 20.22
N GLY A 42 -18.72 -8.51 21.43
CA GLY A 42 -17.82 -7.81 22.34
C GLY A 42 -18.59 -6.98 23.38
N PRO A 43 -17.89 -6.23 24.22
CA PRO A 43 -18.47 -5.30 25.20
C PRO A 43 -19.29 -4.18 24.56
N GLY A 44 -20.15 -3.53 25.35
CA GLY A 44 -21.06 -2.48 24.88
C GLY A 44 -20.46 -1.08 24.77
N ASP A 45 -19.29 -0.85 25.39
CA ASP A 45 -18.50 0.39 25.44
C ASP A 45 -16.99 0.02 25.41
N ASP A 46 -16.12 0.94 24.93
CA ASP A 46 -14.66 0.72 24.85
C ASP A 46 -14.00 0.38 26.20
N SER A 47 -14.60 0.85 27.31
CA SER A 47 -14.14 0.62 28.67
C SER A 47 -14.56 -0.71 29.29
N ASP A 48 -15.52 -1.40 28.67
CA ASP A 48 -15.99 -2.70 29.15
C ASP A 48 -15.04 -3.81 28.66
N PRO A 49 -14.85 -4.89 29.45
CA PRO A 49 -13.89 -5.95 29.14
C PRO A 49 -14.32 -6.76 27.92
N ALA A 50 -13.36 -7.16 27.09
CA ALA A 50 -13.61 -7.95 25.88
C ALA A 50 -14.24 -9.32 26.19
N LEU A 51 -14.79 -9.97 25.16
CA LEU A 51 -15.07 -11.41 25.22
C LEU A 51 -13.74 -12.17 25.23
N THR A 52 -13.34 -12.68 26.40
CA THR A 52 -12.02 -13.29 26.58
C THR A 52 -12.04 -14.82 26.48
N THR A 53 -11.19 -15.39 25.65
CA THR A 53 -10.72 -16.77 25.77
C THR A 53 -9.39 -16.77 26.51
N LEU A 54 -9.34 -17.44 27.66
CA LEU A 54 -8.17 -17.41 28.52
C LEU A 54 -7.65 -18.82 28.81
N ALA A 55 -6.36 -19.03 28.61
CA ALA A 55 -5.62 -20.17 29.10
C ALA A 55 -4.38 -19.67 29.86
N THR A 56 -4.36 -19.84 31.18
CA THR A 56 -3.29 -19.29 32.02
C THR A 56 -2.73 -20.33 32.97
N VAL A 57 -1.41 -20.32 33.15
CA VAL A 57 -0.74 -20.95 34.29
C VAL A 57 -0.20 -19.84 35.18
N THR A 58 -0.68 -19.75 36.41
CA THR A 58 -0.40 -18.64 37.31
C THR A 58 -0.01 -19.17 38.69
N ALA A 59 1.10 -18.67 39.25
CA ALA A 59 1.60 -19.04 40.58
C ALA A 59 1.59 -20.57 40.84
N SER A 60 2.03 -21.34 39.84
CA SER A 60 1.90 -22.79 39.80
C SER A 60 3.22 -23.49 39.54
N VAL A 61 3.37 -24.72 40.04
CA VAL A 61 4.54 -25.59 39.77
C VAL A 61 4.08 -26.79 38.95
N LEU A 62 4.62 -26.96 37.75
CA LEU A 62 4.32 -28.08 36.85
C LEU A 62 5.62 -28.81 36.49
N ASP A 63 5.80 -30.02 37.01
CA ASP A 63 6.90 -30.91 36.63
C ASP A 63 6.33 -32.09 35.82
N ARG A 64 6.63 -32.14 34.51
CA ARG A 64 6.15 -33.19 33.61
C ARG A 64 7.18 -33.50 32.52
N LEU A 65 7.34 -34.79 32.22
CA LEU A 65 8.04 -35.26 31.03
C LEU A 65 7.07 -35.34 29.84
N GLY A 66 7.40 -34.70 28.73
CA GLY A 66 6.60 -34.63 27.50
C GLY A 66 5.97 -33.25 27.28
N GLU A 67 4.89 -33.19 26.50
CA GLU A 67 4.27 -31.92 26.09
C GLU A 67 3.51 -31.23 27.24
N ILE A 68 3.70 -29.91 27.36
CA ILE A 68 2.94 -28.98 28.20
C ILE A 68 2.40 -27.87 27.30
N GLY A 69 1.10 -27.87 27.03
CA GLY A 69 0.43 -26.85 26.22
C GLY A 69 -0.46 -25.93 27.05
N VAL A 70 -0.25 -24.62 26.94
CA VAL A 70 -1.14 -23.55 27.40
C VAL A 70 -1.73 -22.93 26.14
N ARG A 71 -2.99 -23.25 25.82
CA ARG A 71 -3.55 -22.93 24.50
C ARG A 71 -4.90 -22.24 24.59
N ALA A 72 -5.01 -21.08 23.95
CA ALA A 72 -6.25 -20.32 23.79
C ALA A 72 -6.61 -20.26 22.29
N TYR A 73 -7.89 -20.44 21.99
CA TYR A 73 -8.39 -20.50 20.62
C TYR A 73 -9.72 -19.73 20.55
N ALA A 74 -9.82 -18.77 19.64
CA ALA A 74 -11.07 -18.10 19.29
C ALA A 74 -11.36 -18.24 17.79
N GLY A 75 -12.64 -18.35 17.43
CA GLY A 75 -13.08 -18.35 16.04
C GLY A 75 -13.58 -19.69 15.50
N ALA A 76 -13.52 -19.87 14.18
CA ALA A 76 -14.04 -21.06 13.50
C ALA A 76 -13.25 -22.32 13.88
N LEU A 77 -13.95 -23.46 14.03
CA LEU A 77 -13.32 -24.72 14.40
C LEU A 77 -12.76 -25.42 13.15
N SER A 78 -11.45 -25.34 12.96
CA SER A 78 -10.65 -26.17 12.05
C SER A 78 -10.59 -27.65 12.49
N ASP A 79 -10.16 -28.55 11.58
CA ASP A 79 -9.88 -29.97 11.89
C ASP A 79 -8.89 -30.11 13.07
N GLU A 80 -7.99 -29.14 13.24
CA GLU A 80 -7.02 -29.09 14.32
C GLU A 80 -7.65 -28.67 15.66
N THR A 81 -8.44 -27.60 15.68
CA THR A 81 -9.11 -27.10 16.90
C THR A 81 -10.26 -28.00 17.36
N ALA A 82 -10.93 -28.69 16.44
CA ALA A 82 -12.00 -29.64 16.74
C ALA A 82 -11.54 -30.84 17.59
N SER A 83 -10.25 -31.21 17.53
CA SER A 83 -9.68 -32.31 18.31
C SER A 83 -9.55 -32.01 19.82
N PHE A 84 -9.61 -30.73 20.19
CA PHE A 84 -9.41 -30.25 21.56
C PHE A 84 -10.72 -29.82 22.26
N VAL A 85 -11.85 -29.87 21.56
CA VAL A 85 -13.18 -29.56 22.11
C VAL A 85 -13.77 -30.81 22.80
N PRO A 86 -14.01 -30.79 24.11
CA PRO A 86 -14.75 -31.87 24.77
C PRO A 86 -16.21 -31.78 24.30
N ASP A 87 -16.69 -32.80 23.61
CA ASP A 87 -18.08 -32.95 23.09
C ASP A 87 -18.32 -32.39 21.67
N GLN A 88 -17.67 -33.02 20.67
CA GLN A 88 -17.82 -32.73 19.23
C GLN A 88 -19.28 -32.82 18.75
N ASP A 89 -20.12 -33.65 19.40
CA ASP A 89 -21.49 -33.95 18.96
C ASP A 89 -22.47 -32.76 19.13
N GLN A 90 -22.22 -31.83 20.05
CA GLN A 90 -23.04 -30.61 20.20
C GLN A 90 -22.53 -29.46 19.32
N VAL A 91 -21.23 -29.40 19.10
CA VAL A 91 -20.54 -28.32 18.41
C VAL A 91 -20.65 -28.45 16.89
N ALA A 92 -20.58 -29.67 16.34
CA ALA A 92 -20.83 -29.93 14.91
C ALA A 92 -22.22 -29.50 14.41
N SER A 93 -23.18 -29.28 15.31
CA SER A 93 -24.52 -28.78 14.98
C SER A 93 -24.64 -27.24 14.99
N GLN A 94 -23.63 -26.53 15.48
CA GLN A 94 -23.61 -25.06 15.66
C GLN A 94 -22.47 -24.37 14.88
N VAL A 95 -21.59 -25.11 14.21
CA VAL A 95 -20.57 -24.52 13.32
C VAL A 95 -21.24 -24.00 12.05
N GLY A 96 -21.39 -22.68 11.94
CA GLY A 96 -21.42 -22.01 10.64
C GLY A 96 -19.98 -21.81 10.15
N GLU A 97 -19.79 -21.68 8.84
CA GLU A 97 -18.49 -21.28 8.28
C GLU A 97 -18.06 -19.89 8.79
N GLU A 98 -19.02 -19.05 9.20
CA GLU A 98 -18.81 -17.67 9.66
C GLU A 98 -18.96 -17.49 11.18
N SER A 99 -18.04 -16.73 11.80
CA SER A 99 -18.10 -16.29 13.19
C SER A 99 -19.13 -15.17 13.42
N LEU A 100 -19.33 -14.30 12.43
CA LEU A 100 -20.37 -13.27 12.41
C LEU A 100 -20.94 -13.10 11.01
N HIS A 101 -22.26 -13.20 10.90
CA HIS A 101 -23.02 -12.89 9.69
C HIS A 101 -24.06 -11.82 9.98
N ALA A 102 -24.02 -10.69 9.28
CA ALA A 102 -25.06 -9.65 9.39
C ALA A 102 -25.65 -9.34 8.02
N LEU A 103 -26.97 -9.42 7.90
CA LEU A 103 -27.69 -9.12 6.65
C LEU A 103 -28.82 -8.12 6.91
N ALA A 104 -28.76 -6.97 6.24
CA ALA A 104 -29.81 -5.96 6.26
C ALA A 104 -30.34 -5.72 4.84
N ILE A 105 -31.62 -6.00 4.59
CA ILE A 105 -32.23 -5.74 3.28
C ILE A 105 -33.49 -4.89 3.44
N ALA A 106 -33.58 -3.81 2.66
CA ALA A 106 -34.79 -3.01 2.52
C ALA A 106 -35.16 -2.88 1.05
N GLY A 107 -36.32 -3.41 0.68
CA GLY A 107 -36.83 -3.40 -0.68
C GLY A 107 -38.28 -2.91 -0.72
N SER A 108 -38.61 -2.00 -1.61
CA SER A 108 -40.02 -1.84 -1.98
C SER A 108 -40.27 -1.43 -3.41
N VAL A 109 -41.41 -1.91 -3.90
CA VAL A 109 -41.98 -1.59 -5.22
C VAL A 109 -43.34 -0.94 -4.99
N GLN A 110 -43.51 0.29 -5.48
CA GLN A 110 -44.79 0.98 -5.49
C GLN A 110 -45.21 1.27 -6.92
N GLY A 111 -46.45 0.94 -7.25
CA GLY A 111 -47.01 1.07 -8.59
C GLY A 111 -48.38 1.72 -8.59
N GLN A 112 -48.57 2.78 -9.36
CA GLN A 112 -49.87 3.45 -9.54
C GLN A 112 -50.30 3.40 -11.00
N ALA A 113 -51.52 2.92 -11.24
CA ALA A 113 -52.13 2.86 -12.56
C ALA A 113 -53.49 3.53 -12.51
N ALA A 114 -53.62 4.67 -13.19
CA ALA A 114 -54.85 5.45 -13.15
C ALA A 114 -55.36 5.76 -14.55
N ALA A 115 -56.45 5.09 -14.93
CA ALA A 115 -57.15 5.36 -16.18
C ALA A 115 -57.88 6.71 -16.18
N GLU A 116 -58.21 7.28 -15.00
CA GLU A 116 -59.03 8.49 -14.87
C GLU A 116 -58.48 9.57 -13.90
N SER A 117 -57.28 9.43 -13.32
CA SER A 117 -56.75 10.42 -12.37
C SER A 117 -56.10 11.63 -13.04
N SER A 118 -56.28 12.82 -12.49
CA SER A 118 -55.55 14.02 -12.92
C SER A 118 -54.09 14.07 -12.46
N PHE A 119 -53.70 13.20 -11.51
CA PHE A 119 -52.36 13.20 -10.91
C PHE A 119 -52.01 11.85 -10.26
N SER A 120 -50.78 11.38 -10.48
CA SER A 120 -50.14 10.20 -9.86
C SER A 120 -48.82 10.62 -9.20
N LEU A 121 -48.61 10.21 -7.94
CA LEU A 121 -47.36 10.44 -7.20
C LEU A 121 -46.93 9.19 -6.46
N GLY A 122 -45.84 8.57 -6.88
CA GLY A 122 -45.13 7.54 -6.14
C GLY A 122 -43.87 8.08 -5.46
N VAL A 123 -43.71 7.76 -4.19
CA VAL A 123 -42.48 8.01 -3.43
C VAL A 123 -42.08 6.74 -2.71
N VAL A 124 -40.89 6.25 -3.02
CA VAL A 124 -40.32 5.02 -2.45
C VAL A 124 -38.95 5.32 -1.86
N VAL A 125 -38.78 5.04 -0.58
CA VAL A 125 -37.51 5.24 0.14
C VAL A 125 -37.18 3.96 0.90
N ASN A 126 -36.06 3.33 0.57
CA ASN A 126 -35.57 2.15 1.27
C ASN A 126 -34.10 2.34 1.64
N GLY A 127 -33.78 2.00 2.89
CA GLY A 127 -32.42 2.06 3.43
C GLY A 127 -32.07 0.79 4.20
N ALA A 128 -30.89 0.23 3.94
CA ALA A 128 -30.31 -0.83 4.77
C ALA A 128 -29.12 -0.28 5.54
N VAL A 129 -29.01 -0.60 6.83
CA VAL A 129 -27.91 -0.17 7.70
C VAL A 129 -27.41 -1.38 8.48
N ILE A 130 -26.10 -1.61 8.41
CA ILE A 130 -25.36 -2.52 9.28
C ILE A 130 -24.35 -1.70 10.07
N VAL A 131 -24.33 -1.91 11.38
CA VAL A 131 -23.23 -1.50 12.25
C VAL A 131 -22.76 -2.71 13.01
N THR A 132 -21.49 -3.07 12.86
CA THR A 132 -20.89 -4.23 13.49
C THR A 132 -19.64 -3.84 14.29
N ASP A 133 -19.64 -4.18 15.57
CA ASP A 133 -18.48 -4.00 16.46
C ASP A 133 -17.96 -5.37 16.90
N LEU A 134 -16.66 -5.61 16.70
CA LEU A 134 -15.98 -6.87 17.02
C LEU A 134 -14.81 -6.62 17.97
N LYS A 135 -14.87 -7.20 19.16
CA LYS A 135 -13.81 -7.09 20.17
C LYS A 135 -13.72 -8.35 21.01
N MET A 136 -12.70 -9.16 20.72
CA MET A 136 -12.40 -10.40 21.43
C MET A 136 -10.93 -10.46 21.81
N ASP A 137 -10.68 -10.97 23.02
CA ASP A 137 -9.33 -11.22 23.52
C ASP A 137 -9.08 -12.72 23.56
N THR A 138 -8.02 -13.18 22.92
CA THR A 138 -7.54 -14.56 22.98
C THR A 138 -6.18 -14.56 23.64
N VAL A 139 -6.10 -15.09 24.86
CA VAL A 139 -4.91 -14.95 25.71
C VAL A 139 -4.45 -16.32 26.20
N ALA A 140 -3.22 -16.68 25.86
CA ALA A 140 -2.49 -17.79 26.45
C ALA A 140 -1.28 -17.26 27.23
N SER A 141 -1.16 -17.57 28.52
CA SER A 141 0.01 -17.08 29.28
C SER A 141 0.49 -17.98 30.41
N ILE A 142 1.78 -17.87 30.70
CA ILE A 142 2.43 -18.39 31.91
C ILE A 142 2.91 -17.19 32.71
N SER A 143 2.42 -17.00 33.93
CA SER A 143 2.68 -15.78 34.70
C SER A 143 2.82 -15.98 36.20
N SER A 144 3.17 -14.89 36.91
CA SER A 144 3.12 -14.76 38.36
C SER A 144 3.95 -15.81 39.13
N ASN A 145 5.25 -15.85 38.87
CA ASN A 145 6.20 -16.78 39.50
C ASN A 145 5.84 -18.26 39.27
N SER A 146 5.38 -18.61 38.06
CA SER A 146 5.13 -20.01 37.73
C SER A 146 6.44 -20.75 37.43
N GLU A 147 6.53 -22.01 37.82
CA GLU A 147 7.69 -22.88 37.66
C GLU A 147 7.31 -24.08 36.77
N ILE A 148 7.79 -24.10 35.52
CA ILE A 148 7.56 -25.19 34.57
C ILE A 148 8.86 -25.98 34.41
N ASN A 149 8.88 -27.21 34.90
CA ASN A 149 10.03 -28.11 34.95
C ASN A 149 11.28 -27.48 35.59
N ALA A 150 11.13 -26.51 36.48
CA ALA A 150 12.23 -25.75 37.08
C ALA A 150 13.22 -26.64 37.87
N ASN A 151 12.81 -27.85 38.26
CA ASN A 151 13.65 -28.83 38.94
C ASN A 151 14.51 -29.70 37.98
N MET A 152 14.36 -29.53 36.66
CA MET A 152 15.11 -30.27 35.64
C MET A 152 16.18 -29.38 35.01
N SER A 153 17.25 -29.98 34.46
CA SER A 153 18.15 -29.25 33.58
C SER A 153 17.63 -29.26 32.13
N ALA A 154 17.89 -28.19 31.37
CA ALA A 154 17.49 -28.09 29.97
C ALA A 154 18.06 -29.25 29.11
N SER A 155 19.27 -29.73 29.43
CA SER A 155 19.91 -30.87 28.76
C SER A 155 19.29 -32.23 29.07
N GLU A 156 18.52 -32.34 30.15
CA GLU A 156 17.85 -33.57 30.59
C GLU A 156 16.34 -33.55 30.29
N SER A 157 15.79 -32.37 30.04
CA SER A 157 14.38 -32.19 29.69
C SER A 157 14.12 -32.67 28.26
N MET A 158 13.09 -33.51 28.12
CA MET A 158 12.50 -33.92 26.82
C MET A 158 11.12 -33.27 26.62
N SER A 159 10.87 -32.18 27.35
CA SER A 159 9.54 -31.57 27.42
C SER A 159 9.42 -30.45 26.41
N GLN A 160 8.33 -30.46 25.63
CA GLN A 160 7.98 -29.38 24.72
C GLN A 160 6.95 -28.48 25.41
N VAL A 161 7.28 -27.21 25.62
CA VAL A 161 6.37 -26.23 26.22
C VAL A 161 5.82 -25.32 25.13
N GLN A 162 4.50 -25.19 25.05
CA GLN A 162 3.84 -24.36 24.05
C GLN A 162 2.86 -23.41 24.73
N VAL A 163 2.99 -22.12 24.45
CA VAL A 163 2.03 -21.07 24.80
C VAL A 163 1.48 -20.55 23.49
N LEU A 164 0.27 -20.97 23.13
CA LEU A 164 -0.33 -20.71 21.82
C LEU A 164 -1.64 -19.95 21.98
N SER A 165 -1.75 -18.83 21.28
CA SER A 165 -3.00 -18.10 21.12
C SER A 165 -3.34 -18.01 19.64
N THR A 166 -4.52 -18.47 19.26
CA THR A 166 -4.96 -18.43 17.85
C THR A 166 -6.35 -17.84 17.74
N ASN A 167 -6.53 -16.86 16.84
CA ASN A 167 -7.78 -16.18 16.60
C ASN A 167 -8.12 -16.24 15.10
N GLN A 168 -9.15 -17.00 14.72
CA GLN A 168 -9.52 -17.23 13.31
C GLN A 168 -10.97 -16.81 13.07
N LEU A 169 -11.18 -15.58 12.61
CA LEU A 169 -12.53 -15.01 12.51
C LEU A 169 -12.96 -14.95 11.07
N SER A 170 -14.15 -15.44 10.78
CA SER A 170 -14.80 -15.21 9.49
C SER A 170 -16.00 -14.30 9.71
N VAL A 171 -16.01 -13.14 9.06
CA VAL A 171 -17.05 -12.13 9.23
C VAL A 171 -17.62 -11.76 7.86
N SER A 172 -18.93 -11.86 7.70
CA SER A 172 -19.64 -11.38 6.52
C SER A 172 -20.73 -10.39 6.90
N THR A 173 -20.79 -9.25 6.21
CA THR A 173 -21.82 -8.24 6.40
C THR A 173 -22.35 -7.74 5.06
N ASP A 174 -23.66 -7.68 4.89
CA ASP A 174 -24.30 -7.28 3.63
C ASP A 174 -25.50 -6.34 3.86
N ALA A 175 -25.38 -5.09 3.41
CA ALA A 175 -26.45 -4.11 3.43
C ALA A 175 -26.99 -3.83 2.01
N GLY A 176 -28.27 -4.08 1.77
CA GLY A 176 -28.93 -3.89 0.48
C GLY A 176 -30.21 -3.04 0.55
N GLY A 177 -30.21 -1.86 -0.08
CA GLY A 177 -31.37 -0.96 -0.17
C GLY A 177 -31.86 -0.78 -1.60
N ALA A 178 -33.06 -1.25 -1.94
CA ALA A 178 -33.62 -1.19 -3.29
C ALA A 178 -35.00 -0.54 -3.34
N SER A 179 -35.18 0.46 -4.21
CA SER A 179 -36.42 1.21 -4.37
C SER A 179 -36.88 1.21 -5.81
N VAL A 180 -38.15 0.85 -6.04
CA VAL A 180 -38.78 0.92 -7.36
C VAL A 180 -40.10 1.70 -7.26
N SER A 181 -40.19 2.84 -7.95
CA SER A 181 -41.42 3.63 -8.07
C SER A 181 -41.90 3.62 -9.52
N ALA A 182 -43.16 3.27 -9.78
CA ALA A 182 -43.72 3.25 -11.12
C ALA A 182 -45.11 3.88 -11.16
N GLY A 183 -45.33 4.78 -12.11
CA GLY A 183 -46.59 5.50 -12.26
C GLY A 183 -47.04 5.60 -13.71
N VAL A 184 -48.32 5.37 -13.95
CA VAL A 184 -48.97 5.59 -15.24
C VAL A 184 -50.23 6.44 -15.06
N SER A 185 -50.28 7.58 -15.74
CA SER A 185 -51.42 8.49 -15.78
C SER A 185 -51.90 8.74 -17.21
N ALA A 186 -53.15 8.39 -17.51
CA ALA A 186 -53.70 8.52 -18.86
C ALA A 186 -54.11 9.97 -19.20
N SER A 187 -54.67 10.70 -18.24
CA SER A 187 -55.25 12.04 -18.43
C SER A 187 -54.57 13.16 -17.63
N GLY A 188 -53.54 12.84 -16.84
CA GLY A 188 -52.93 13.75 -15.88
C GLY A 188 -51.41 13.59 -15.73
N SER A 189 -50.79 14.33 -14.81
CA SER A 189 -49.34 14.26 -14.59
C SER A 189 -48.94 13.03 -13.76
N SER A 190 -47.71 12.55 -13.93
CA SER A 190 -47.11 11.49 -13.11
C SER A 190 -45.77 11.96 -12.57
N VAL A 191 -45.51 11.71 -11.29
CA VAL A 191 -44.24 12.02 -10.63
C VAL A 191 -43.84 10.81 -9.79
N GLU A 192 -42.67 10.26 -10.04
CA GLU A 192 -42.20 9.05 -9.39
C GLU A 192 -40.81 9.29 -8.79
N ILE A 193 -40.67 8.97 -7.50
CA ILE A 193 -39.45 9.20 -6.73
C ILE A 193 -39.00 7.89 -6.10
N ALA A 194 -37.74 7.49 -6.34
CA ALA A 194 -37.14 6.30 -5.72
C ALA A 194 -35.82 6.64 -5.03
N VAL A 195 -35.62 6.19 -3.78
CA VAL A 195 -34.35 6.39 -3.04
C VAL A 195 -33.91 5.06 -2.46
N GLY A 196 -32.77 4.53 -2.90
CA GLY A 196 -32.19 3.28 -2.40
C GLY A 196 -30.83 3.53 -1.78
N GLY A 197 -30.68 3.25 -0.49
CA GLY A 197 -29.44 3.48 0.25
C GLY A 197 -28.97 2.23 0.99
N ALA A 198 -27.65 2.05 1.07
CA ALA A 198 -27.03 1.08 1.97
C ALA A 198 -25.90 1.74 2.77
N GLU A 199 -25.77 1.35 4.02
CA GLU A 199 -24.69 1.73 4.92
C GLU A 199 -24.17 0.46 5.61
N ASN A 200 -22.87 0.23 5.56
CA ASN A 200 -22.22 -0.87 6.26
C ASN A 200 -20.99 -0.31 6.98
N ASN A 201 -21.02 -0.36 8.31
CA ASN A 201 -19.93 0.06 9.16
C ASN A 201 -19.44 -1.12 9.99
N PHE A 202 -18.16 -1.45 9.89
CA PHE A 202 -17.52 -2.52 10.64
C PHE A 202 -16.30 -1.99 11.39
N MET A 203 -16.21 -2.32 12.67
CA MET A 203 -15.08 -1.97 13.52
C MET A 203 -14.55 -3.23 14.21
N SER A 204 -13.23 -3.40 14.20
CA SER A 204 -12.54 -4.52 14.87
C SER A 204 -11.39 -4.03 15.73
N SER A 205 -11.31 -4.54 16.96
CA SER A 205 -10.21 -4.26 17.89
C SER A 205 -9.87 -5.51 18.73
N ASN A 206 -9.61 -6.62 18.05
CA ASN A 206 -9.30 -7.90 18.68
C ASN A 206 -7.89 -7.90 19.27
N GLN A 207 -7.68 -8.71 20.31
CA GLN A 207 -6.36 -8.98 20.87
C GLN A 207 -6.06 -10.47 20.83
N THR A 208 -4.89 -10.85 20.34
CA THR A 208 -4.38 -12.21 20.29
C THR A 208 -3.01 -12.22 20.95
N ILE A 209 -2.93 -12.74 22.18
CA ILE A 209 -1.76 -12.59 23.06
C ILE A 209 -1.24 -13.96 23.52
N ALA A 210 0.06 -14.20 23.37
CA ALA A 210 0.77 -15.34 23.92
C ALA A 210 1.99 -14.86 24.73
N THR A 211 2.05 -15.10 26.04
CA THR A 211 3.16 -14.58 26.86
C THR A 211 3.71 -15.52 27.93
N ILE A 212 5.00 -15.37 28.25
CA ILE A 212 5.63 -15.87 29.47
C ILE A 212 6.14 -14.66 30.26
N GLU A 213 5.57 -14.41 31.43
CA GLU A 213 5.82 -13.17 32.16
C GLU A 213 5.88 -13.30 33.70
N GLY A 214 6.22 -12.19 34.37
CA GLY A 214 6.02 -12.01 35.81
C GLY A 214 6.85 -12.95 36.67
N SER A 215 8.17 -12.93 36.49
CA SER A 215 9.17 -13.70 37.22
C SER A 215 9.00 -15.22 37.11
N SER A 216 8.50 -15.72 35.97
CA SER A 216 8.28 -17.16 35.76
C SER A 216 9.55 -17.87 35.29
N THR A 217 9.68 -19.16 35.59
CA THR A 217 10.79 -20.02 35.15
C THR A 217 10.26 -21.16 34.29
N VAL A 218 10.78 -21.32 33.07
CA VAL A 218 10.38 -22.36 32.12
C VAL A 218 11.60 -23.12 31.61
N VAL A 219 11.61 -24.45 31.82
CA VAL A 219 12.66 -25.36 31.35
C VAL A 219 12.09 -26.42 30.41
N GLY A 220 12.74 -26.64 29.25
CA GLY A 220 12.25 -27.56 28.22
C GLY A 220 13.34 -28.10 27.29
N GLU A 221 12.97 -29.04 26.42
CA GLU A 221 13.71 -29.34 25.19
C GLU A 221 13.47 -28.21 24.18
N SER A 222 12.22 -27.79 24.01
CA SER A 222 11.83 -26.64 23.20
C SER A 222 10.72 -25.83 23.86
N VAL A 223 10.70 -24.54 23.57
CA VAL A 223 9.64 -23.61 24.00
C VAL A 223 9.14 -22.85 22.77
N THR A 224 7.83 -22.76 22.63
CA THR A 224 7.17 -21.96 21.58
C THR A 224 6.16 -21.04 22.24
N VAL A 225 6.27 -19.74 21.98
CA VAL A 225 5.30 -18.70 22.35
C VAL A 225 4.78 -18.13 21.03
N ASP A 226 3.50 -18.33 20.74
CA ASP A 226 2.97 -18.12 19.40
C ASP A 226 1.58 -17.48 19.46
N ALA A 227 1.43 -16.33 18.81
CA ALA A 227 0.19 -15.60 18.70
C ALA A 227 -0.17 -15.46 17.22
N GLN A 228 -1.26 -16.08 16.80
CA GLN A 228 -1.68 -16.16 15.41
C GLN A 228 -3.09 -15.57 15.22
N HIS A 229 -3.23 -14.59 14.34
CA HIS A 229 -4.48 -13.93 13.99
C HIS A 229 -4.73 -14.10 12.50
N THR A 230 -5.83 -14.75 12.12
CA THR A 230 -6.16 -15.01 10.71
C THR A 230 -7.61 -14.65 10.41
N PRO A 231 -7.97 -13.35 10.37
CA PRO A 231 -9.33 -12.93 10.04
C PRO A 231 -9.58 -12.97 8.53
N ASP A 232 -10.78 -13.39 8.15
CA ASP A 232 -11.34 -13.35 6.80
C ASP A 232 -12.63 -12.51 6.83
N LEU A 233 -12.60 -11.36 6.15
CA LEU A 233 -13.59 -10.30 6.32
C LEU A 233 -14.23 -9.95 4.97
N GLU A 234 -15.55 -10.07 4.87
CA GLU A 234 -16.35 -9.67 3.71
C GLU A 234 -17.38 -8.60 4.09
N HIS A 235 -17.30 -7.44 3.44
CA HIS A 235 -18.23 -6.34 3.67
C HIS A 235 -18.85 -5.84 2.38
N ILE A 236 -20.18 -5.84 2.33
CA ILE A 236 -20.97 -5.51 1.15
C ILE A 236 -21.98 -4.37 1.44
N ALA A 237 -22.12 -3.43 0.51
CA ALA A 237 -23.14 -2.38 0.57
C ALA A 237 -23.69 -2.00 -0.82
N PHE A 238 -24.99 -2.21 -1.07
CA PHE A 238 -25.64 -1.90 -2.36
C PHE A 238 -26.89 -1.03 -2.26
N GLY A 239 -26.92 0.08 -3.01
CA GLY A 239 -28.07 0.97 -3.15
C GLY A 239 -28.64 1.00 -4.57
N VAL A 240 -29.95 0.75 -4.74
CA VAL A 240 -30.60 0.75 -6.05
C VAL A 240 -31.85 1.63 -6.06
N ALA A 241 -31.98 2.50 -7.05
CA ALA A 241 -33.15 3.34 -7.24
C ALA A 241 -33.66 3.29 -8.68
N VAL A 242 -34.89 2.83 -8.89
CA VAL A 242 -35.55 2.80 -10.19
C VAL A 242 -36.84 3.60 -10.10
N SER A 243 -37.02 4.61 -10.94
CA SER A 243 -38.29 5.31 -11.07
C SER A 243 -38.74 5.40 -12.53
N VAL A 244 -40.01 5.08 -12.77
CA VAL A 244 -40.63 5.04 -14.09
C VAL A 244 -41.93 5.83 -14.08
N SER A 245 -41.95 6.99 -14.73
CA SER A 245 -43.12 7.85 -14.83
C SER A 245 -43.64 7.90 -16.27
N VAL A 246 -44.92 7.60 -16.47
CA VAL A 246 -45.59 7.66 -17.77
C VAL A 246 -46.83 8.56 -17.66
N SER A 247 -46.85 9.66 -18.39
CA SER A 247 -48.00 10.54 -18.59
C SER A 247 -48.36 10.60 -20.07
N LEU A 248 -49.58 10.18 -20.45
CA LEU A 248 -49.98 10.15 -21.86
C LEU A 248 -50.43 11.50 -22.43
N SER A 249 -50.71 12.48 -21.57
CA SER A 249 -51.31 13.76 -21.98
C SER A 249 -50.78 14.99 -21.23
N SER A 250 -49.90 14.81 -20.25
CA SER A 250 -49.39 15.89 -19.37
C SER A 250 -47.90 15.66 -19.04
N PHE A 251 -47.43 16.30 -17.97
CA PHE A 251 -46.08 16.21 -17.46
C PHE A 251 -45.75 14.86 -16.80
N GLY A 252 -44.57 14.31 -17.11
CA GLY A 252 -43.97 13.16 -16.44
C GLY A 252 -42.66 13.53 -15.73
N ALA A 253 -42.43 13.02 -14.52
CA ALA A 253 -41.16 13.17 -13.81
C ALA A 253 -40.71 11.88 -13.15
N ALA A 254 -39.47 11.45 -13.42
CA ALA A 254 -38.83 10.32 -12.76
C ALA A 254 -37.56 10.78 -12.05
N ILE A 255 -37.51 10.67 -10.73
CA ILE A 255 -36.38 11.09 -9.92
C ILE A 255 -35.93 9.89 -9.10
N GLY A 256 -34.63 9.62 -9.05
CA GLY A 256 -34.17 8.67 -8.06
C GLY A 256 -32.71 8.77 -7.69
N PHE A 257 -32.46 8.44 -6.43
CA PHE A 257 -31.18 8.59 -5.75
C PHE A 257 -30.73 7.23 -5.25
N SER A 258 -29.57 6.77 -5.70
CA SER A 258 -28.92 5.56 -5.18
C SER A 258 -27.65 5.90 -4.42
N GLY A 259 -27.40 5.21 -3.32
CA GLY A 259 -26.25 5.46 -2.45
C GLY A 259 -25.74 4.21 -1.76
N ALA A 260 -24.42 4.07 -1.65
CA ALA A 260 -23.79 3.11 -0.75
C ALA A 260 -22.65 3.76 0.02
N PHE A 261 -22.59 3.51 1.33
CA PHE A 261 -21.47 3.88 2.19
C PHE A 261 -20.94 2.63 2.88
N LEU A 262 -19.64 2.41 2.79
CA LEU A 262 -18.96 1.31 3.46
C LEU A 262 -17.76 1.87 4.24
N GLN A 263 -17.70 1.54 5.52
CA GLN A 263 -16.59 1.88 6.40
C GLN A 263 -16.12 0.63 7.13
N VAL A 264 -14.80 0.40 7.11
CA VAL A 264 -14.12 -0.65 7.85
C VAL A 264 -12.96 -0.01 8.58
N ASP A 265 -12.93 -0.15 9.90
CA ASP A 265 -11.79 0.25 10.74
C ASP A 265 -11.31 -0.97 11.55
N GLN A 266 -10.13 -1.49 11.21
CA GLN A 266 -9.50 -2.63 11.90
C GLN A 266 -8.24 -2.16 12.64
N SER A 267 -8.20 -2.39 13.94
CA SER A 267 -7.08 -2.06 14.83
C SER A 267 -6.81 -3.23 15.77
N ASP A 268 -6.46 -4.38 15.20
CA ASP A 268 -6.21 -5.60 15.95
C ASP A 268 -4.79 -5.63 16.53
N SER A 269 -4.57 -6.41 17.60
CA SER A 269 -3.27 -6.56 18.26
C SER A 269 -2.87 -8.02 18.35
N VAL A 270 -1.69 -8.37 17.85
CA VAL A 270 -1.15 -9.73 17.82
C VAL A 270 0.21 -9.73 18.49
N TRP A 271 0.29 -10.28 19.70
CA TRP A 271 1.42 -10.09 20.60
C TRP A 271 1.97 -11.42 21.11
N ALA A 272 3.27 -11.65 20.93
CA ALA A 272 3.98 -12.79 21.49
C ALA A 272 5.22 -12.35 22.25
N GLY A 273 5.35 -12.73 23.52
CA GLY A 273 6.36 -12.12 24.38
C GLY A 273 6.92 -13.00 25.48
N ILE A 274 8.19 -12.77 25.82
CA ILE A 274 8.81 -13.22 27.07
C ILE A 274 9.33 -11.99 27.81
N SER A 275 8.84 -11.72 29.02
CA SER A 275 9.24 -10.55 29.82
C SER A 275 9.41 -10.92 31.29
N ASP A 276 10.32 -10.24 32.00
CA ASP A 276 10.67 -10.52 33.39
C ASP A 276 10.71 -12.03 33.71
N SER A 277 11.35 -12.87 32.89
CA SER A 277 11.24 -14.34 33.05
C SER A 277 12.52 -15.09 32.67
N HIS A 278 12.66 -16.30 33.20
CA HIS A 278 13.82 -17.17 33.00
C HIS A 278 13.43 -18.36 32.12
N VAL A 279 13.93 -18.43 30.88
CA VAL A 279 13.60 -19.51 29.93
C VAL A 279 14.88 -20.25 29.54
N SER A 280 14.90 -21.57 29.72
CA SER A 280 16.07 -22.41 29.42
C SER A 280 15.66 -23.65 28.62
N VAL A 281 16.17 -23.78 27.39
CA VAL A 281 15.81 -24.86 26.45
C VAL A 281 17.02 -25.62 25.93
N GLY A 282 16.88 -26.94 25.78
CA GLY A 282 17.93 -27.81 25.24
C GLY A 282 18.13 -27.69 23.73
N ALA A 283 17.08 -27.35 22.99
CA ALA A 283 17.05 -27.24 21.54
C ALA A 283 16.61 -25.83 21.09
N ALA A 284 15.32 -25.61 20.78
CA ALA A 284 14.87 -24.37 20.14
C ALA A 284 13.90 -23.55 21.00
N LEU A 285 14.03 -22.22 20.93
CA LEU A 285 13.04 -21.26 21.41
C LEU A 285 12.47 -20.48 20.22
N ALA A 286 11.15 -20.34 20.16
CA ALA A 286 10.47 -19.49 19.20
C ALA A 286 9.47 -18.57 19.90
N VAL A 287 9.50 -17.28 19.57
CA VAL A 287 8.52 -16.26 19.95
C VAL A 287 7.98 -15.65 18.66
N GLN A 288 6.71 -15.85 18.34
CA GLN A 288 6.14 -15.52 17.03
C GLN A 288 4.80 -14.81 17.17
N ALA A 289 4.65 -13.67 16.48
CA ALA A 289 3.39 -13.01 16.27
C ALA A 289 3.10 -12.97 14.76
N ASP A 290 1.95 -13.48 14.34
CA ASP A 290 1.57 -13.67 12.94
C ASP A 290 0.15 -13.15 12.70
N ASP A 291 0.01 -12.13 11.85
CA ASP A 291 -1.26 -11.56 11.39
C ASP A 291 -1.44 -11.82 9.90
N GLN A 292 -2.41 -12.67 9.54
CA GLN A 292 -2.79 -12.98 8.16
C GLN A 292 -4.22 -12.50 7.92
N THR A 293 -4.38 -11.23 7.55
CA THR A 293 -5.69 -10.62 7.35
C THR A 293 -6.10 -10.69 5.87
N SER A 294 -7.27 -11.27 5.59
CA SER A 294 -7.94 -11.22 4.29
C SER A 294 -9.18 -10.33 4.41
N MET A 295 -9.28 -9.33 3.53
CA MET A 295 -10.40 -8.38 3.53
C MET A 295 -10.90 -8.10 2.11
N ASN A 296 -12.16 -8.39 1.87
CA ASN A 296 -12.87 -7.99 0.66
C ASN A 296 -14.00 -7.02 0.99
N THR A 297 -13.96 -5.84 0.38
CA THR A 297 -15.01 -4.84 0.49
C THR A 297 -15.59 -4.51 -0.87
N SER A 298 -16.92 -4.58 -0.98
CA SER A 298 -17.61 -4.42 -2.26
C SER A 298 -18.85 -3.54 -2.10
N SER A 299 -18.85 -2.39 -2.75
CA SER A 299 -19.99 -1.49 -2.71
C SER A 299 -20.43 -1.02 -4.08
N GLY A 300 -21.74 -0.80 -4.21
CA GLY A 300 -22.33 -0.39 -5.47
C GLY A 300 -23.56 0.48 -5.32
N SER A 301 -23.74 1.38 -6.27
CA SER A 301 -24.99 2.11 -6.42
C SER A 301 -25.46 2.14 -7.87
N GLY A 302 -26.76 2.01 -8.07
CA GLY A 302 -27.38 1.98 -9.40
C GLY A 302 -28.68 2.78 -9.44
N SER A 303 -28.75 3.78 -10.33
CA SER A 303 -29.98 4.54 -10.59
C SER A 303 -30.43 4.42 -12.05
N LEU A 304 -31.72 4.15 -12.26
CA LEU A 304 -32.35 4.15 -13.58
C LEU A 304 -33.68 4.93 -13.52
N GLN A 305 -33.74 6.04 -14.25
CA GLN A 305 -34.89 6.94 -14.19
C GLN A 305 -35.48 7.14 -15.59
N VAL A 306 -36.73 6.76 -15.79
CA VAL A 306 -37.41 6.83 -17.09
C VAL A 306 -38.67 7.67 -16.98
N SER A 307 -38.75 8.74 -17.74
CA SER A 307 -39.91 9.62 -17.82
C SER A 307 -40.43 9.73 -19.24
N ILE A 308 -41.76 9.63 -19.40
CA ILE A 308 -42.46 9.79 -20.68
C ILE A 308 -43.63 10.75 -20.46
N GLY A 309 -43.72 11.82 -21.25
CA GLY A 309 -44.75 12.86 -21.08
C GLY A 309 -44.92 13.76 -22.30
N SER A 310 -45.92 14.66 -22.26
CA SER A 310 -45.97 15.81 -23.19
C SER A 310 -44.86 16.81 -22.86
N ALA A 311 -44.54 16.94 -21.57
CA ALA A 311 -43.27 17.45 -21.06
C ALA A 311 -42.68 16.40 -20.10
N SER A 312 -41.36 16.23 -20.08
CA SER A 312 -40.71 15.12 -19.35
C SER A 312 -39.44 15.56 -18.63
N PHE A 313 -39.31 15.17 -17.36
CA PHE A 313 -38.10 15.39 -16.56
C PHE A 313 -37.58 14.07 -15.99
N SER A 314 -36.26 13.86 -16.01
CA SER A 314 -35.62 12.71 -15.38
C SER A 314 -34.32 13.13 -14.66
N LEU A 315 -34.06 12.57 -13.47
CA LEU A 315 -32.85 12.86 -12.70
C LEU A 315 -32.37 11.64 -11.91
N ALA A 316 -31.15 11.17 -12.22
CA ALA A 316 -30.55 9.93 -11.74
C ALA A 316 -29.17 10.14 -11.09
N PRO A 317 -29.06 10.62 -9.84
CA PRO A 317 -27.80 10.58 -9.10
C PRO A 317 -27.53 9.22 -8.44
N SER A 318 -26.26 8.82 -8.45
CA SER A 318 -25.72 7.62 -7.82
C SER A 318 -24.40 7.96 -7.13
N ALA A 319 -24.23 7.54 -5.88
CA ALA A 319 -23.02 7.80 -5.11
C ALA A 319 -22.52 6.55 -4.35
N VAL A 320 -21.21 6.33 -4.33
CA VAL A 320 -20.55 5.29 -3.54
C VAL A 320 -19.37 5.88 -2.80
N THR A 321 -19.17 5.48 -1.55
CA THR A 321 -17.98 5.81 -0.77
C THR A 321 -17.55 4.62 0.07
N ASN A 322 -16.32 4.17 -0.13
CA ASN A 322 -15.66 3.18 0.73
C ASN A 322 -14.50 3.84 1.47
N LYS A 323 -14.36 3.47 2.74
CA LYS A 323 -13.23 3.83 3.59
C LYS A 323 -12.78 2.60 4.35
N VAL A 324 -11.55 2.19 4.14
CA VAL A 324 -10.94 1.05 4.82
C VAL A 324 -9.68 1.53 5.51
N THR A 325 -9.63 1.42 6.83
CA THR A 325 -8.45 1.72 7.64
C THR A 325 -8.01 0.43 8.33
N VAL A 326 -6.76 0.03 8.14
CA VAL A 326 -6.14 -1.10 8.83
C VAL A 326 -4.92 -0.58 9.58
N GLY A 327 -4.86 -0.83 10.89
CA GLY A 327 -3.79 -0.36 11.76
C GLY A 327 -3.49 -1.40 12.82
N ASN A 328 -3.04 -2.57 12.38
CA ASN A 328 -2.77 -3.69 13.25
C ASN A 328 -1.41 -3.55 13.94
N GLN A 329 -1.29 -4.08 15.14
CA GLN A 329 -0.04 -4.12 15.91
C GLN A 329 0.43 -5.56 16.02
N VAL A 330 1.54 -5.89 15.36
CA VAL A 330 2.13 -7.23 15.37
C VAL A 330 3.48 -7.16 16.08
N LEU A 331 3.53 -7.65 17.32
CA LEU A 331 4.70 -7.49 18.19
C LEU A 331 5.21 -8.84 18.67
N ALA A 332 6.49 -9.13 18.45
CA ALA A 332 7.18 -10.28 19.00
C ALA A 332 8.41 -9.85 19.80
N TRP A 333 8.58 -10.32 21.03
CA TRP A 333 9.71 -9.84 21.84
C TRP A 333 10.26 -10.79 22.89
N ILE A 334 11.51 -10.55 23.26
CA ILE A 334 12.15 -11.03 24.49
C ILE A 334 12.67 -9.81 25.25
N GLY A 335 12.34 -9.70 26.53
CA GLY A 335 12.70 -8.58 27.39
C GLY A 335 11.58 -7.54 27.51
N GLU A 336 11.93 -6.26 27.40
CA GLU A 336 10.98 -5.15 27.35
C GLU A 336 10.16 -5.20 26.04
N GLN A 337 8.84 -5.02 26.13
CA GLN A 337 7.96 -4.98 24.97
C GLN A 337 8.30 -3.74 24.11
N PRO A 338 8.44 -3.87 22.78
CA PRO A 338 8.72 -2.74 21.90
C PRO A 338 7.55 -1.75 21.88
N ALA A 339 7.85 -0.47 21.74
CA ALA A 339 6.83 0.58 21.69
C ALA A 339 5.96 0.42 20.44
N ALA A 340 4.64 0.42 20.61
CA ALA A 340 3.67 0.37 19.52
C ALA A 340 3.30 1.77 18.97
N ASP A 341 4.12 2.78 19.27
CA ASP A 341 3.93 4.15 18.80
C ASP A 341 4.78 4.44 17.55
N GLY A 342 4.69 5.66 17.02
CA GLY A 342 5.42 6.07 15.82
C GLY A 342 6.95 6.14 15.97
N THR A 343 7.53 5.67 17.08
CA THR A 343 8.97 5.55 17.27
C THR A 343 9.51 4.43 16.38
N LEU A 344 10.48 4.74 15.52
CA LEU A 344 11.02 3.74 14.59
C LEU A 344 11.97 2.73 15.25
N VAL A 345 12.86 3.17 16.13
CA VAL A 345 13.81 2.29 16.85
C VAL A 345 13.80 2.69 18.33
N ASP A 346 13.68 1.72 19.24
CA ASP A 346 13.55 2.00 20.66
C ASP A 346 14.94 2.28 21.27
N THR A 347 15.25 3.57 21.46
CA THR A 347 16.59 3.99 21.95
C THR A 347 16.68 4.18 23.46
N SER A 348 15.55 4.15 24.17
CA SER A 348 15.46 4.34 25.62
C SER A 348 15.01 3.08 26.36
N VAL A 349 15.53 1.93 25.95
CA VAL A 349 15.21 0.62 26.53
C VAL A 349 15.85 0.47 27.91
N SER A 350 15.04 0.02 28.87
CA SER A 350 15.47 -0.29 30.24
C SER A 350 15.87 -1.76 30.36
N ALA A 351 16.74 -2.09 31.33
CA ALA A 351 17.09 -3.49 31.56
C ALA A 351 15.92 -4.23 32.22
N ASP A 352 15.44 -5.28 31.58
CA ASP A 352 14.54 -6.29 32.10
C ASP A 352 15.35 -7.41 32.80
N THR A 353 14.75 -8.04 33.80
CA THR A 353 15.30 -9.19 34.55
C THR A 353 15.19 -10.52 33.81
N SER A 354 14.70 -10.49 32.56
CA SER A 354 14.66 -11.66 31.70
C SER A 354 16.04 -12.25 31.43
N THR A 355 16.11 -13.58 31.38
CA THR A 355 17.22 -14.29 30.75
C THR A 355 16.70 -15.44 29.90
N VAL A 356 17.38 -15.68 28.79
CA VAL A 356 17.02 -16.74 27.86
C VAL A 356 18.24 -17.58 27.53
N THR A 357 18.11 -18.90 27.56
CA THR A 357 19.16 -19.83 27.15
C THR A 357 18.59 -20.88 26.20
N ALA A 358 19.17 -21.05 25.03
CA ALA A 358 18.84 -22.11 24.08
C ALA A 358 20.11 -22.86 23.63
N GLY A 359 20.08 -24.19 23.69
CA GLY A 359 21.18 -25.03 23.18
C GLY A 359 21.27 -25.10 21.65
N GLY A 360 20.17 -24.81 20.96
CA GLY A 360 20.04 -24.58 19.53
C GLY A 360 19.55 -23.15 19.26
N SER A 361 18.57 -22.95 18.39
CA SER A 361 18.16 -21.63 17.89
C SER A 361 17.25 -20.83 18.82
N ILE A 362 17.29 -19.51 18.66
CA ILE A 362 16.29 -18.56 19.15
C ILE A 362 15.70 -17.83 17.94
N LEU A 363 14.38 -17.87 17.78
CA LEU A 363 13.63 -17.10 16.79
C LEU A 363 12.71 -16.11 17.52
N VAL A 364 12.77 -14.85 17.13
CA VAL A 364 11.80 -13.80 17.49
C VAL A 364 11.26 -13.23 16.19
N SER A 365 9.98 -13.45 15.88
CA SER A 365 9.41 -13.12 14.57
C SER A 365 8.08 -12.40 14.69
N ALA A 366 7.95 -11.26 14.03
CA ALA A 366 6.68 -10.56 13.82
C ALA A 366 6.38 -10.54 12.32
N THR A 367 5.24 -11.08 11.91
CA THR A 367 4.83 -11.18 10.51
C THR A 367 3.45 -10.60 10.32
N CYS A 368 3.30 -9.67 9.39
CA CYS A 368 2.02 -9.16 8.92
C CYS A 368 1.90 -9.45 7.43
N ASP A 369 0.84 -10.16 7.04
CA ASP A 369 0.51 -10.48 5.65
C ASP A 369 -0.96 -10.11 5.40
N GLN A 370 -1.20 -9.01 4.70
CA GLN A 370 -2.54 -8.47 4.50
C GLN A 370 -2.94 -8.46 3.03
N ASP A 371 -4.09 -9.05 2.71
CA ASP A 371 -4.69 -8.95 1.37
C ASP A 371 -6.02 -8.19 1.44
N ILE A 372 -6.04 -6.99 0.87
CA ILE A 372 -7.18 -6.07 0.90
C ILE A 372 -7.65 -5.82 -0.54
N ASP A 373 -8.83 -6.29 -0.90
CA ASP A 373 -9.53 -5.92 -2.14
C ASP A 373 -10.72 -4.99 -1.82
N ASN A 374 -10.74 -3.82 -2.43
CA ASN A 374 -11.75 -2.81 -2.19
C ASN A 374 -12.31 -2.24 -3.49
N THR A 375 -13.58 -2.58 -3.76
CA THR A 375 -14.29 -2.20 -4.98
C THR A 375 -15.47 -1.26 -4.70
N ALA A 376 -15.55 -0.15 -5.44
CA ALA A 376 -16.64 0.82 -5.38
C ALA A 376 -17.17 1.19 -6.78
N ILE A 377 -18.45 0.93 -7.07
CA ILE A 377 -19.03 1.15 -8.41
C ILE A 377 -20.34 1.97 -8.37
N ALA A 378 -20.39 3.10 -9.05
CA ALA A 378 -21.60 3.91 -9.21
C ALA A 378 -22.09 3.94 -10.67
N VAL A 379 -23.39 3.70 -10.89
CA VAL A 379 -24.00 3.78 -12.23
C VAL A 379 -25.29 4.61 -12.19
N ALA A 380 -25.44 5.51 -13.16
CA ALA A 380 -26.58 6.39 -13.28
C ALA A 380 -27.10 6.47 -14.72
N VAL A 381 -28.39 6.24 -14.93
CA VAL A 381 -29.03 6.38 -16.23
C VAL A 381 -30.33 7.17 -16.12
N SER A 382 -30.46 8.22 -16.94
CA SER A 382 -31.62 9.09 -16.98
C SER A 382 -32.18 9.21 -18.39
N VAL A 383 -33.48 8.93 -18.57
CA VAL A 383 -34.19 8.98 -19.84
C VAL A 383 -35.44 9.85 -19.70
N ALA A 384 -35.61 10.83 -20.58
CA ALA A 384 -36.78 11.70 -20.63
C ALA A 384 -37.28 11.87 -22.09
N ILE A 385 -38.51 11.43 -22.37
CA ILE A 385 -39.09 11.38 -23.71
C ILE A 385 -40.30 12.32 -23.81
N ALA A 386 -40.24 13.28 -24.73
CA ALA A 386 -41.35 14.19 -25.07
C ALA A 386 -41.35 14.56 -26.57
N PRO A 387 -42.54 14.80 -27.19
CA PRO A 387 -42.67 15.05 -28.62
C PRO A 387 -42.20 16.44 -29.11
N ASP A 388 -42.25 17.49 -28.27
CA ASP A 388 -42.13 18.90 -28.70
C ASP A 388 -40.92 19.67 -28.10
N PHE A 389 -39.73 19.05 -28.01
CA PHE A 389 -38.54 19.63 -27.33
C PHE A 389 -38.69 19.88 -25.82
N ASP A 390 -39.74 19.37 -25.17
CA ASP A 390 -40.00 19.60 -23.75
C ASP A 390 -39.49 18.44 -22.86
N SER A 391 -38.30 17.87 -23.14
CA SER A 391 -37.68 16.85 -22.26
C SER A 391 -36.30 17.22 -21.73
N ALA A 392 -36.09 16.97 -20.44
CA ALA A 392 -34.83 17.20 -19.74
C ALA A 392 -34.39 15.97 -18.93
N ALA A 393 -33.13 15.54 -19.07
CA ALA A 393 -32.54 14.42 -18.31
C ALA A 393 -31.20 14.79 -17.68
N GLY A 394 -30.94 14.29 -16.48
CA GLY A 394 -29.68 14.48 -15.77
C GLY A 394 -29.21 13.19 -15.11
N ALA A 395 -27.96 12.79 -15.34
CA ALA A 395 -27.36 11.62 -14.70
C ALA A 395 -26.04 11.98 -14.02
N GLY A 396 -25.83 11.48 -12.80
CA GLY A 396 -24.59 11.71 -12.06
C GLY A 396 -24.16 10.44 -11.36
N ALA A 397 -22.96 9.94 -11.62
CA ALA A 397 -22.40 8.81 -10.91
C ALA A 397 -21.07 9.23 -10.28
N GLY A 398 -20.96 9.08 -8.96
CA GLY A 398 -19.73 9.34 -8.22
C GLY A 398 -19.34 8.13 -7.38
N ALA A 399 -18.11 7.64 -7.51
CA ALA A 399 -17.58 6.60 -6.64
C ALA A 399 -16.24 7.05 -6.07
N SER A 400 -16.02 6.79 -4.78
CA SER A 400 -14.78 7.05 -4.08
C SER A 400 -14.43 5.84 -3.25
N SER A 401 -13.15 5.47 -3.22
CA SER A 401 -12.65 4.44 -2.34
C SER A 401 -11.24 4.79 -1.87
N THR A 402 -11.04 4.69 -0.56
CA THR A 402 -9.74 4.92 0.09
C THR A 402 -9.40 3.72 0.97
N VAL A 403 -8.18 3.19 0.82
CA VAL A 403 -7.55 2.25 1.75
C VAL A 403 -6.40 2.96 2.44
N THR A 404 -6.28 2.82 3.75
CA THR A 404 -5.16 3.34 4.54
C THR A 404 -4.61 2.23 5.44
N THR A 405 -3.33 1.90 5.29
CA THR A 405 -2.59 0.98 6.18
C THR A 405 -1.69 1.80 7.11
N ASN A 406 -1.71 1.45 8.41
CA ASN A 406 -0.86 2.02 9.45
C ASN A 406 -0.41 0.93 10.43
N ASN A 407 -0.02 -0.23 9.89
CA ASN A 407 0.44 -1.37 10.65
C ASN A 407 1.76 -1.06 11.37
N VAL A 408 1.93 -1.65 12.55
CA VAL A 408 3.17 -1.60 13.31
C VAL A 408 3.64 -3.04 13.54
N VAL A 409 4.68 -3.45 12.82
CA VAL A 409 5.26 -4.78 12.85
C VAL A 409 6.64 -4.70 13.50
N LYS A 410 6.79 -5.23 14.72
CA LYS A 410 8.06 -5.16 15.46
C LYS A 410 8.49 -6.49 16.06
N ALA A 411 9.75 -6.85 15.83
CA ALA A 411 10.44 -7.95 16.49
C ALA A 411 11.63 -7.43 17.30
N ALA A 412 11.70 -7.78 18.58
CA ALA A 412 12.68 -7.15 19.48
C ALA A 412 13.33 -8.10 20.49
N VAL A 413 14.62 -7.86 20.77
CA VAL A 413 15.32 -8.38 21.97
C VAL A 413 15.85 -7.19 22.76
N ASN A 414 15.03 -6.71 23.69
CA ASN A 414 15.20 -5.40 24.32
C ASN A 414 15.43 -5.52 25.82
N GLY A 415 16.56 -5.02 26.30
CA GLY A 415 16.85 -4.93 27.73
C GLY A 415 17.12 -6.29 28.38
N VAL A 416 17.50 -7.32 27.62
CA VAL A 416 17.65 -8.67 28.16
C VAL A 416 19.00 -8.83 28.83
N SER A 417 18.98 -9.21 30.12
CA SER A 417 20.21 -9.29 30.91
C SER A 417 21.19 -10.37 30.45
N ASP A 418 20.69 -11.49 29.89
CA ASP A 418 21.50 -12.54 29.25
C ASP A 418 20.66 -13.34 28.22
N VAL A 419 21.12 -13.38 26.98
CA VAL A 419 20.59 -14.22 25.88
C VAL A 419 21.70 -15.15 25.43
N SER A 420 21.66 -16.40 25.87
CA SER A 420 22.62 -17.44 25.49
C SER A 420 22.04 -18.34 24.40
N VAL A 421 22.69 -18.45 23.25
CA VAL A 421 22.21 -19.24 22.11
C VAL A 421 23.28 -20.20 21.59
N GLY A 422 22.85 -21.36 21.10
CA GLY A 422 23.72 -22.41 20.56
C GLY A 422 23.33 -22.86 19.16
N GLY A 423 24.00 -23.88 18.64
CA GLY A 423 23.68 -24.46 17.32
C GLY A 423 23.99 -23.56 16.12
N THR A 424 23.71 -24.08 14.91
CA THR A 424 24.09 -23.45 13.64
C THR A 424 23.07 -22.43 13.11
N ALA A 425 21.86 -22.39 13.68
CA ALA A 425 20.81 -21.44 13.29
C ALA A 425 20.83 -20.15 14.14
N GLY A 426 21.42 -20.18 15.34
CA GLY A 426 21.68 -19.00 16.15
C GLY A 426 20.46 -18.17 16.55
N LEU A 427 20.68 -16.86 16.72
CA LEU A 427 19.63 -15.89 17.05
C LEU A 427 19.13 -15.23 15.77
N ASN A 428 17.82 -15.29 15.53
CA ASN A 428 17.16 -14.59 14.44
C ASN A 428 16.04 -13.69 14.99
N VAL A 429 16.12 -12.39 14.73
CA VAL A 429 15.10 -11.39 15.06
C VAL A 429 14.57 -10.84 13.74
N SER A 430 13.31 -11.11 13.42
CA SER A 430 12.73 -10.85 12.09
C SER A 430 11.40 -10.13 12.17
N ALA A 431 11.28 -9.00 11.49
CA ALA A 431 10.00 -8.30 11.27
C ALA A 431 9.71 -8.26 9.78
N ILE A 432 8.55 -8.76 9.36
CA ILE A 432 8.19 -8.90 7.95
C ILE A 432 6.78 -8.35 7.75
N ASP A 433 6.65 -7.44 6.79
CA ASP A 433 5.38 -6.93 6.28
C ASP A 433 5.27 -7.30 4.79
N SER A 434 4.16 -7.93 4.43
CA SER A 434 3.89 -8.38 3.07
C SER A 434 2.40 -8.28 2.74
N GLY A 435 2.09 -8.46 1.46
CA GLY A 435 0.71 -8.60 1.01
C GLY A 435 0.34 -7.62 -0.09
N SER A 436 -0.95 -7.33 -0.19
CA SER A 436 -1.51 -6.53 -1.28
C SER A 436 -2.67 -5.65 -0.83
N ALA A 437 -2.71 -4.43 -1.37
CA ALA A 437 -3.88 -3.56 -1.29
C ALA A 437 -4.31 -3.16 -2.70
N THR A 438 -5.54 -3.51 -3.05
CA THR A 438 -6.16 -3.27 -4.35
C THR A 438 -7.39 -2.39 -4.17
N VAL A 439 -7.43 -1.25 -4.87
CA VAL A 439 -8.59 -0.35 -4.90
C VAL A 439 -9.09 -0.16 -6.32
N THR A 440 -10.31 -0.64 -6.60
CA THR A 440 -10.96 -0.50 -7.91
C THR A 440 -12.22 0.36 -7.81
N VAL A 441 -12.21 1.49 -8.53
CA VAL A 441 -13.31 2.46 -8.50
C VAL A 441 -13.87 2.70 -9.88
N GLY A 442 -15.19 2.56 -10.03
CA GLY A 442 -15.90 2.71 -11.29
C GLY A 442 -17.05 3.70 -11.21
N SER A 443 -17.19 4.54 -12.22
CA SER A 443 -18.36 5.40 -12.40
C SER A 443 -18.84 5.43 -13.85
N GLY A 444 -20.17 5.40 -14.03
CA GLY A 444 -20.79 5.49 -15.34
C GLY A 444 -22.10 6.28 -15.30
N ALA A 445 -22.20 7.34 -16.09
CA ALA A 445 -23.41 8.14 -16.18
C ALA A 445 -23.91 8.28 -17.63
N ALA A 446 -25.21 8.15 -17.87
CA ALA A 446 -25.80 8.34 -19.19
C ALA A 446 -27.14 9.08 -19.15
N ASP A 447 -27.33 10.05 -20.06
CA ASP A 447 -28.59 10.76 -20.25
C ASP A 447 -29.13 10.71 -21.69
N PHE A 448 -30.47 10.66 -21.81
CA PHE A 448 -31.20 10.63 -23.08
C PHE A 448 -32.41 11.57 -23.01
N ALA A 449 -32.34 12.73 -23.68
CA ALA A 449 -33.41 13.73 -23.71
C ALA A 449 -33.19 14.78 -24.81
N TRP A 450 -34.09 15.76 -24.92
CA TRP A 450 -33.83 16.95 -25.74
C TRP A 450 -32.78 17.86 -25.11
N PHE A 451 -32.83 18.05 -23.78
CA PHE A 451 -31.81 18.78 -23.01
C PHE A 451 -31.27 17.88 -21.91
N GLY A 452 -29.96 17.91 -21.64
CA GLY A 452 -29.45 17.08 -20.57
C GLY A 452 -27.98 17.23 -20.25
N ALA A 453 -27.56 16.51 -19.22
CA ALA A 453 -26.16 16.41 -18.87
C ALA A 453 -25.88 15.11 -18.12
N SER A 454 -24.66 14.60 -18.28
CA SER A 454 -24.17 13.46 -17.52
C SER A 454 -22.79 13.75 -16.93
N ILE A 455 -22.54 13.22 -15.73
CA ILE A 455 -21.25 13.34 -15.05
C ILE A 455 -20.87 12.00 -14.40
N GLY A 456 -19.69 11.48 -14.72
CA GLY A 456 -19.07 10.32 -14.06
C GLY A 456 -17.80 10.73 -13.32
N ILE A 457 -17.67 10.41 -12.04
CA ILE A 457 -16.48 10.69 -11.22
C ILE A 457 -16.03 9.42 -10.49
N SER A 458 -14.76 9.04 -10.63
CA SER A 458 -14.13 7.95 -9.87
C SER A 458 -12.87 8.44 -9.14
N LEU A 459 -12.75 8.11 -7.86
CA LEU A 459 -11.58 8.43 -7.02
C LEU A 459 -11.10 7.16 -6.31
N ALA A 460 -9.91 6.68 -6.65
CA ALA A 460 -9.24 5.55 -6.01
C ALA A 460 -8.00 6.06 -5.27
N GLU A 461 -7.80 5.64 -4.03
CA GLU A 461 -6.68 6.08 -3.20
C GLU A 461 -6.18 4.97 -2.29
N ILE A 462 -4.85 4.80 -2.23
CA ILE A 462 -4.15 4.01 -1.22
C ILE A 462 -3.15 4.91 -0.50
N VAL A 463 -3.12 4.81 0.83
CA VAL A 463 -2.09 5.43 1.68
C VAL A 463 -1.46 4.35 2.55
N ASN A 464 -0.18 4.08 2.37
CA ASN A 464 0.62 3.17 3.21
C ASN A 464 1.49 3.99 4.18
N ASN A 465 1.34 3.78 5.49
CA ASN A 465 2.18 4.38 6.53
C ASN A 465 2.77 3.32 7.48
N ASP A 466 2.96 2.10 6.98
CA ASP A 466 3.36 0.95 7.80
C ASP A 466 4.76 1.13 8.38
N GLN A 467 5.00 0.49 9.53
CA GLN A 467 6.27 0.52 10.25
C GLN A 467 6.75 -0.90 10.51
N VAL A 468 7.95 -1.23 10.03
CA VAL A 468 8.54 -2.56 10.13
C VAL A 468 9.90 -2.47 10.81
N VAL A 469 10.06 -3.10 11.97
CA VAL A 469 11.25 -2.91 12.81
C VAL A 469 11.75 -4.23 13.41
N ALA A 470 13.01 -4.53 13.19
CA ALA A 470 13.71 -5.61 13.90
C ALA A 470 14.87 -5.03 14.72
N GLU A 471 14.93 -5.33 16.02
CA GLU A 471 15.96 -4.70 16.86
C GLU A 471 16.49 -5.56 18.01
N VAL A 472 17.74 -5.26 18.39
CA VAL A 472 18.40 -5.74 19.61
C VAL A 472 19.00 -4.56 20.35
N GLN A 473 18.38 -4.18 21.46
CA GLN A 473 18.73 -2.98 22.23
C GLN A 473 19.07 -3.32 23.68
N ASN A 474 20.13 -2.73 24.23
CA ASN A 474 20.53 -2.89 25.64
C ASN A 474 20.53 -4.35 26.13
N SER A 475 20.97 -5.28 25.28
CA SER A 475 20.90 -6.74 25.54
C SER A 475 22.27 -7.41 25.45
N MET A 476 22.52 -8.40 26.31
CA MET A 476 23.74 -9.22 26.25
C MET A 476 23.48 -10.52 25.49
N VAL A 477 24.10 -10.69 24.32
CA VAL A 477 23.98 -11.89 23.48
C VAL A 477 25.27 -12.72 23.56
N ASN A 478 25.15 -13.95 24.04
CA ASN A 478 26.23 -14.90 24.22
C ASN A 478 26.08 -16.10 23.27
N THR A 479 27.09 -16.40 22.44
CA THR A 479 27.08 -17.58 21.57
C THR A 479 27.87 -18.74 22.17
N THR A 480 27.25 -19.90 22.28
CA THR A 480 27.80 -21.07 23.01
C THR A 480 28.35 -22.17 22.11
N ALA A 481 28.06 -22.13 20.82
CA ALA A 481 28.61 -23.03 19.82
C ALA A 481 29.44 -22.25 18.78
N ALA A 482 30.44 -22.92 18.20
CA ALA A 482 31.35 -22.29 17.26
C ALA A 482 30.61 -21.89 15.98
N GLY A 483 30.74 -20.63 15.57
CA GLY A 483 30.13 -20.11 14.35
C GLY A 483 28.62 -19.88 14.44
N THR A 484 28.04 -19.77 15.64
CA THR A 484 26.61 -19.46 15.81
C THR A 484 26.30 -18.03 15.33
N PRO A 485 25.43 -17.83 14.33
CA PRO A 485 25.16 -16.50 13.77
C PRO A 485 24.13 -15.71 14.59
N VAL A 486 24.12 -14.39 14.37
CA VAL A 486 23.06 -13.46 14.82
C VAL A 486 22.55 -12.68 13.61
N SER A 487 21.25 -12.75 13.36
CA SER A 487 20.59 -12.03 12.25
C SER A 487 19.46 -11.16 12.79
N ILE A 488 19.41 -9.92 12.32
CA ILE A 488 18.37 -8.93 12.62
C ILE A 488 17.87 -8.42 11.27
N THR A 489 16.63 -8.75 10.92
CA THR A 489 16.08 -8.52 9.59
C THR A 489 14.73 -7.83 9.66
N ALA A 490 14.59 -6.68 9.00
CA ALA A 490 13.32 -6.01 8.76
C ALA A 490 13.03 -5.99 7.25
N GLU A 491 11.85 -6.42 6.83
CA GLU A 491 11.49 -6.57 5.42
C GLU A 491 10.06 -6.06 5.14
N ASP A 492 9.90 -5.24 4.11
CA ASP A 492 8.61 -4.75 3.60
C ASP A 492 8.49 -5.08 2.09
N THR A 493 7.47 -5.87 1.71
CA THR A 493 7.30 -6.42 0.35
C THR A 493 5.88 -6.25 -0.21
N VAL A 494 5.27 -5.09 0.00
CA VAL A 494 3.85 -4.86 -0.37
C VAL A 494 3.61 -4.54 -1.85
N THR A 495 2.44 -4.94 -2.35
CA THR A 495 1.93 -4.54 -3.67
C THR A 495 0.71 -3.63 -3.53
N LEU A 496 0.79 -2.41 -4.06
CA LEU A 496 -0.27 -1.41 -3.99
C LEU A 496 -0.83 -1.14 -5.40
N TYR A 497 -2.10 -1.46 -5.62
CA TYR A 497 -2.77 -1.28 -6.91
C TYR A 497 -3.99 -0.37 -6.80
N THR A 498 -4.02 0.70 -7.60
CA THR A 498 -5.24 1.51 -7.75
C THR A 498 -5.71 1.56 -9.19
N LYS A 499 -7.03 1.50 -9.38
CA LYS A 499 -7.67 1.67 -10.68
C LYS A 499 -8.91 2.53 -10.58
N SER A 500 -8.94 3.56 -11.40
CA SER A 500 -10.06 4.51 -11.48
C SER A 500 -10.62 4.54 -12.90
N VAL A 501 -11.91 4.22 -13.04
CA VAL A 501 -12.64 4.22 -14.32
C VAL A 501 -13.82 5.17 -14.26
N ALA A 502 -13.78 6.26 -15.04
CA ALA A 502 -14.89 7.22 -15.13
C ALA A 502 -15.43 7.39 -16.54
N THR A 503 -16.74 7.21 -16.71
CA THR A 503 -17.41 7.33 -18.01
C THR A 503 -18.68 8.17 -17.95
N SER A 504 -18.94 8.93 -19.02
CA SER A 504 -20.16 9.74 -19.16
C SER A 504 -20.65 9.83 -20.60
N LEU A 505 -21.96 9.75 -20.83
CA LEU A 505 -22.58 9.85 -22.16
C LEU A 505 -23.85 10.71 -22.13
N SER A 506 -23.89 11.76 -22.94
CA SER A 506 -25.04 12.63 -23.11
C SER A 506 -25.57 12.59 -24.54
N LEU A 507 -26.74 11.99 -24.75
CA LEU A 507 -27.46 11.98 -26.02
C LEU A 507 -28.59 13.03 -26.01
N SER A 508 -28.20 14.29 -25.84
CA SER A 508 -29.11 15.43 -25.75
C SER A 508 -28.45 16.73 -26.23
N ILE A 509 -29.21 17.84 -26.30
CA ILE A 509 -28.65 19.19 -26.37
C ILE A 509 -28.08 19.52 -24.99
N GLY A 510 -26.84 19.10 -24.79
CA GLY A 510 -26.27 18.91 -23.47
C GLY A 510 -24.76 18.74 -23.45
N ALA A 511 -24.24 18.44 -22.26
CA ALA A 511 -22.82 18.16 -22.07
C ALA A 511 -22.57 16.92 -21.20
N ALA A 512 -21.48 16.22 -21.48
CA ALA A 512 -20.99 15.06 -20.74
C ALA A 512 -19.65 15.39 -20.04
N GLY A 513 -19.48 14.94 -18.80
CA GLY A 513 -18.28 15.15 -18.00
C GLY A 513 -17.76 13.85 -17.40
N ALA A 514 -16.47 13.55 -17.54
CA ALA A 514 -15.85 12.42 -16.86
C ALA A 514 -14.61 12.88 -16.08
N GLY A 515 -14.47 12.39 -14.84
CA GLY A 515 -13.38 12.72 -13.93
C GLY A 515 -12.82 11.46 -13.27
N GLY A 516 -11.55 11.13 -13.49
CA GLY A 516 -10.90 9.99 -12.82
C GLY A 516 -9.68 10.43 -12.02
N ASN A 517 -9.55 9.93 -10.80
CA ASN A 517 -8.33 10.09 -10.00
C ASN A 517 -7.88 8.73 -9.42
N SER A 518 -6.58 8.43 -9.52
CA SER A 518 -5.98 7.19 -9.00
C SER A 518 -4.65 7.50 -8.31
N ASN A 519 -4.66 7.46 -6.98
CA ASN A 519 -3.55 7.92 -6.14
C ASN A 519 -2.97 6.79 -5.30
N ILE A 520 -1.65 6.73 -5.20
CA ILE A 520 -0.94 5.89 -4.24
C ILE A 520 0.07 6.77 -3.51
N THR A 521 0.07 6.71 -2.18
CA THR A 521 1.10 7.33 -1.34
C THR A 521 1.67 6.28 -0.42
N SER A 522 2.97 5.99 -0.52
CA SER A 522 3.68 5.16 0.47
C SER A 522 4.70 5.98 1.26
N ASN A 523 4.56 5.91 2.58
CA ASN A 523 5.43 6.50 3.59
C ASN A 523 5.97 5.42 4.55
N ALA A 524 6.01 4.16 4.12
CA ALA A 524 6.43 3.05 4.95
C ALA A 524 7.85 3.26 5.51
N ASN A 525 8.07 2.84 6.75
CA ASN A 525 9.38 2.96 7.41
C ASN A 525 9.87 1.60 7.86
N VAL A 526 11.06 1.24 7.41
CA VAL A 526 11.70 -0.05 7.68
C VAL A 526 13.01 0.16 8.41
N ALA A 527 13.22 -0.51 9.54
CA ALA A 527 14.46 -0.38 10.31
C ALA A 527 14.95 -1.70 10.90
N ALA A 528 16.25 -1.96 10.75
CA ALA A 528 16.96 -3.02 11.47
C ALA A 528 18.03 -2.40 12.37
N SER A 529 18.11 -2.80 13.64
CA SER A 529 19.07 -2.20 14.57
C SER A 529 19.72 -3.18 15.55
N PHE A 530 21.03 -3.07 15.71
CA PHE A 530 21.77 -3.56 16.87
C PHE A 530 22.34 -2.35 17.60
N GLY A 531 21.68 -1.90 18.67
CA GLY A 531 21.95 -0.58 19.23
C GLY A 531 22.62 -0.57 20.60
N ALA A 532 22.51 0.59 21.26
CA ALA A 532 23.43 1.00 22.31
C ALA A 532 23.40 0.07 23.53
N ASN A 533 24.56 -0.10 24.17
CA ASN A 533 24.78 -1.03 25.29
C ASN A 533 24.57 -2.52 24.96
N SER A 534 24.13 -2.89 23.74
CA SER A 534 24.07 -4.29 23.33
C SER A 534 25.48 -4.87 23.16
N GLN A 535 25.66 -6.12 23.55
CA GLN A 535 26.92 -6.85 23.44
C GLN A 535 26.69 -8.16 22.70
N LEU A 536 27.60 -8.53 21.80
CA LEU A 536 27.66 -9.85 21.20
C LEU A 536 29.03 -10.46 21.50
N ALA A 537 29.07 -11.56 22.24
CA ALA A 537 30.30 -12.22 22.63
C ALA A 537 30.21 -13.75 22.50
N PRO A 538 31.21 -14.42 21.91
CA PRO A 538 31.32 -15.85 22.04
C PRO A 538 31.69 -16.24 23.47
N SER A 539 31.10 -17.32 23.96
CA SER A 539 31.51 -17.93 25.23
C SER A 539 32.99 -18.32 25.17
N GLY A 540 33.68 -18.27 26.31
CA GLY A 540 35.14 -18.35 26.36
C GLY A 540 35.73 -19.57 25.62
N GLY A 541 36.50 -19.30 24.56
CA GLY A 541 37.18 -20.33 23.75
C GLY A 541 36.37 -20.87 22.56
N VAL A 542 35.18 -20.30 22.29
CA VAL A 542 34.35 -20.60 21.13
C VAL A 542 34.70 -19.66 19.97
N SER A 543 34.69 -20.19 18.74
CA SER A 543 34.92 -19.38 17.54
C SER A 543 33.74 -18.42 17.29
N PRO A 544 34.00 -17.15 16.95
CA PRO A 544 32.96 -16.18 16.55
C PRO A 544 32.03 -16.68 15.45
N GLY A 545 30.80 -16.16 15.44
CA GLY A 545 29.84 -16.31 14.35
C GLY A 545 29.55 -14.99 13.64
N ASP A 546 28.66 -15.01 12.66
CA ASP A 546 28.34 -13.84 11.84
C ASP A 546 27.35 -12.90 12.55
N LEU A 547 27.42 -11.60 12.24
CA LEU A 547 26.39 -10.62 12.60
C LEU A 547 25.81 -9.98 11.32
N GLY A 548 24.51 -10.11 11.13
CA GLY A 548 23.75 -9.44 10.06
C GLY A 548 22.71 -8.47 10.62
N VAL A 549 22.71 -7.23 10.14
CA VAL A 549 21.69 -6.20 10.41
C VAL A 549 21.16 -5.70 9.08
N ASN A 550 20.00 -6.18 8.67
CA ASN A 550 19.48 -6.01 7.30
C ASN A 550 18.09 -5.37 7.31
N ALA A 551 17.93 -4.24 6.64
CA ALA A 551 16.64 -3.60 6.38
C ALA A 551 16.37 -3.60 4.87
N GLN A 552 15.23 -4.16 4.46
CA GLN A 552 14.90 -4.33 3.06
C GLN A 552 13.49 -3.82 2.75
N GLN A 553 13.34 -3.12 1.63
CA GLN A 553 12.04 -2.67 1.14
C GLN A 553 11.91 -2.96 -0.36
N ALA A 554 10.81 -3.56 -0.77
CA ALA A 554 10.52 -3.85 -2.16
C ALA A 554 9.02 -3.68 -2.45
N GLU A 555 8.59 -2.44 -2.66
CA GLU A 555 7.21 -2.15 -2.98
C GLU A 555 6.95 -2.14 -4.50
N ASN A 556 5.74 -2.57 -4.88
CA ASN A 556 5.22 -2.44 -6.25
C ASN A 556 3.97 -1.56 -6.27
N LEU A 557 4.10 -0.33 -6.78
CA LEU A 557 3.03 0.67 -6.82
C LEU A 557 2.51 0.79 -8.25
N HIS A 558 1.25 0.44 -8.49
CA HIS A 558 0.62 0.53 -9.81
C HIS A 558 -0.68 1.32 -9.77
N ALA A 559 -0.66 2.56 -10.28
CA ALA A 559 -1.83 3.42 -10.40
C ALA A 559 -2.33 3.51 -11.85
N VAL A 560 -3.64 3.29 -12.04
CA VAL A 560 -4.27 3.20 -13.35
C VAL A 560 -5.47 4.13 -13.46
N ILE A 561 -5.48 4.99 -14.48
CA ILE A 561 -6.66 5.77 -14.87
C ILE A 561 -7.19 5.35 -16.23
N ARG A 562 -8.51 5.19 -16.35
CA ARG A 562 -9.21 4.93 -17.61
C ARG A 562 -10.51 5.73 -17.66
N GLY A 563 -10.94 6.13 -18.85
CA GLY A 563 -12.27 6.70 -18.96
C GLY A 563 -12.55 7.51 -20.21
N GLY A 564 -13.69 8.17 -20.20
CA GLY A 564 -14.08 9.01 -21.31
C GLY A 564 -15.46 9.66 -21.20
N SER A 565 -15.68 10.72 -21.99
CA SER A 565 -16.98 11.38 -22.09
C SER A 565 -17.45 11.55 -23.54
N GLY A 566 -18.76 11.47 -23.76
CA GLY A 566 -19.38 11.58 -25.09
C GLY A 566 -20.61 12.48 -25.07
N GLY A 567 -20.74 13.47 -25.95
CA GLY A 567 -21.94 14.31 -26.05
C GLY A 567 -21.80 15.49 -27.01
N LEU A 568 -22.78 16.41 -27.09
CA LEU A 568 -22.62 17.61 -27.93
C LEU A 568 -21.51 18.52 -27.39
N GLY A 569 -21.45 18.74 -26.08
CA GLY A 569 -20.27 19.18 -25.35
C GLY A 569 -19.68 18.04 -24.54
N SER A 570 -18.37 17.88 -24.46
CA SER A 570 -17.75 16.84 -23.64
C SER A 570 -16.42 17.27 -23.04
N VAL A 571 -16.22 16.92 -21.77
CA VAL A 571 -14.99 17.18 -21.02
C VAL A 571 -14.55 15.92 -20.27
N GLY A 572 -13.27 15.58 -20.36
CA GLY A 572 -12.64 14.51 -19.59
C GLY A 572 -11.42 15.03 -18.83
N VAL A 573 -11.29 14.72 -17.55
CA VAL A 573 -10.11 15.05 -16.74
C VAL A 573 -9.68 13.82 -15.94
N PHE A 574 -8.47 13.35 -16.18
CA PHE A 574 -7.95 12.15 -15.54
C PHE A 574 -6.61 12.45 -14.90
N ASN A 575 -6.44 12.08 -13.64
CA ASN A 575 -5.24 12.32 -12.86
C ASN A 575 -4.75 11.04 -12.18
N SER A 576 -3.46 10.81 -12.18
CA SER A 576 -2.83 9.80 -11.35
C SER A 576 -1.62 10.39 -10.67
N ASP A 577 -1.53 10.18 -9.37
CA ASP A 577 -0.44 10.68 -8.54
C ASP A 577 0.14 9.52 -7.71
N VAL A 578 1.42 9.23 -7.88
CA VAL A 578 2.12 8.20 -7.10
C VAL A 578 3.28 8.86 -6.36
N MET A 579 3.23 8.78 -5.03
CA MET A 579 4.25 9.34 -4.14
C MET A 579 4.88 8.24 -3.29
N LEU A 580 6.21 8.18 -3.26
CA LEU A 580 7.00 7.31 -2.39
C LEU A 580 7.98 8.17 -1.59
N SER A 581 7.84 8.22 -0.26
CA SER A 581 8.66 9.05 0.63
C SER A 581 9.04 8.38 1.96
N GLY A 582 8.95 7.05 2.02
CA GLY A 582 9.35 6.23 3.17
C GLY A 582 10.86 6.25 3.46
N SER A 583 11.25 5.54 4.53
CA SER A 583 12.66 5.37 4.91
C SER A 583 13.03 3.92 5.18
N THR A 584 14.24 3.52 4.78
CA THR A 584 14.82 2.19 5.05
C THR A 584 16.17 2.36 5.71
N GLY A 585 16.35 1.76 6.90
CA GLY A 585 17.51 2.04 7.75
C GLY A 585 18.13 0.81 8.40
N ALA A 586 19.45 0.63 8.28
CA ALA A 586 20.20 -0.39 9.01
C ALA A 586 21.23 0.26 9.95
N TYR A 587 21.15 -0.04 11.25
CA TYR A 587 21.89 0.67 12.28
C TYR A 587 22.65 -0.27 13.21
N LEU A 588 23.98 -0.20 13.19
CA LEU A 588 24.85 -0.83 14.19
C LEU A 588 25.48 0.25 15.07
N ASN A 589 25.01 0.38 16.30
CA ASN A 589 25.47 1.38 17.26
C ASN A 589 25.79 0.73 18.61
N THR A 590 27.06 0.44 18.88
CA THR A 590 27.44 -0.14 20.18
C THR A 590 28.80 0.35 20.64
N GLU A 591 28.91 0.60 21.95
CA GLU A 591 30.17 0.94 22.63
C GLU A 591 30.95 -0.29 23.10
N ASN A 592 30.39 -1.49 22.91
CA ASN A 592 31.02 -2.74 23.27
C ASN A 592 31.93 -3.26 22.16
N SER A 593 32.97 -3.99 22.55
CA SER A 593 33.80 -4.74 21.59
C SER A 593 33.01 -5.89 20.99
N LEU A 594 33.20 -6.12 19.69
CA LEU A 594 32.60 -7.24 18.95
C LEU A 594 33.71 -8.16 18.43
N ASP A 595 33.47 -9.47 18.47
CA ASP A 595 34.34 -10.48 17.86
C ASP A 595 33.47 -11.37 16.98
N LEU A 596 33.67 -11.29 15.66
CA LEU A 596 32.75 -11.78 14.62
C LEU A 596 33.50 -12.59 13.57
N ASN A 597 32.79 -13.51 12.92
CA ASN A 597 33.28 -14.12 11.67
C ASN A 597 33.03 -13.15 10.52
N ASP A 598 31.81 -13.02 10.01
CA ASP A 598 31.43 -11.95 9.05
C ASP A 598 30.58 -10.86 9.72
N LEU A 599 30.63 -9.64 9.20
CA LEU A 599 29.78 -8.51 9.60
C LEU A 599 29.09 -7.88 8.40
N ASN A 600 27.76 -7.92 8.37
CA ASN A 600 26.93 -7.31 7.33
C ASN A 600 25.96 -6.29 7.96
N VAL A 601 25.98 -5.05 7.49
CA VAL A 601 24.99 -4.02 7.85
C VAL A 601 24.47 -3.41 6.56
N ILE A 602 23.23 -3.73 6.18
CA ILE A 602 22.72 -3.48 4.82
C ILE A 602 21.33 -2.86 4.90
N ALA A 603 21.16 -1.68 4.31
CA ALA A 603 19.85 -1.12 3.98
C ALA A 603 19.68 -1.15 2.47
N SER A 604 18.61 -1.77 1.96
CA SER A 604 18.41 -1.89 0.51
C SER A 604 16.95 -1.71 0.10
N THR A 605 16.70 -0.96 -0.99
CA THR A 605 15.37 -0.83 -1.60
C THR A 605 15.35 -1.34 -3.04
N SER A 606 14.21 -1.89 -3.47
CA SER A 606 13.95 -2.34 -4.84
C SER A 606 12.51 -2.03 -5.25
N GLN A 607 12.27 -0.78 -5.67
CA GLN A 607 10.95 -0.23 -5.93
C GLN A 607 10.55 -0.35 -7.40
N THR A 608 9.30 -0.74 -7.65
CA THR A 608 8.67 -0.64 -8.98
C THR A 608 7.47 0.30 -8.90
N VAL A 609 7.49 1.38 -9.68
CA VAL A 609 6.45 2.41 -9.66
C VAL A 609 5.91 2.65 -11.06
N LEU A 610 4.63 2.35 -11.28
CA LEU A 610 3.95 2.51 -12.55
C LEU A 610 2.69 3.38 -12.40
N SER A 611 2.67 4.52 -13.08
CA SER A 611 1.46 5.33 -13.28
C SER A 611 1.06 5.33 -14.75
N GLU A 612 -0.12 4.80 -15.09
CA GLU A 612 -0.54 4.72 -16.49
C GLU A 612 -2.01 4.96 -16.80
N GLY A 613 -2.26 5.51 -17.99
CA GLY A 613 -3.55 6.10 -18.33
C GLY A 613 -4.07 5.83 -19.73
N SER A 614 -5.39 5.93 -19.91
CA SER A 614 -5.97 6.24 -21.22
C SER A 614 -7.31 6.97 -21.10
N SER A 615 -7.55 7.91 -22.01
CA SER A 615 -8.77 8.73 -22.01
C SER A 615 -9.34 8.98 -23.40
N LEU A 616 -10.68 8.94 -23.54
CA LEU A 616 -11.37 9.19 -24.81
C LEU A 616 -12.52 10.19 -24.64
N THR A 617 -12.45 11.32 -25.34
CA THR A 617 -13.52 12.32 -25.33
C THR A 617 -14.07 12.56 -26.74
N ILE A 618 -15.39 12.47 -26.91
CA ILE A 618 -16.05 12.60 -28.23
C ILE A 618 -17.16 13.65 -28.17
N GLY A 619 -17.25 14.55 -29.15
CA GLY A 619 -18.40 15.46 -29.20
C GLY A 619 -18.47 16.49 -30.32
N GLY A 620 -19.42 17.43 -30.23
CA GLY A 620 -19.44 18.63 -31.07
C GLY A 620 -18.32 19.60 -30.66
N LEU A 621 -18.20 19.83 -29.36
CA LEU A 621 -17.06 20.49 -28.70
C LEU A 621 -16.48 19.52 -27.66
N ALA A 622 -15.19 19.19 -27.74
CA ALA A 622 -14.55 18.20 -26.86
C ALA A 622 -13.26 18.73 -26.21
N GLY A 623 -13.06 18.41 -24.93
CA GLY A 623 -11.83 18.72 -24.19
C GLY A 623 -11.38 17.53 -23.35
N THR A 624 -10.11 17.13 -23.45
CA THR A 624 -9.56 16.05 -22.62
C THR A 624 -8.28 16.47 -21.92
N GLY A 625 -8.13 16.07 -20.66
CA GLY A 625 -6.96 16.29 -19.83
C GLY A 625 -6.52 14.98 -19.18
N GLU A 626 -5.25 14.63 -19.30
CA GLU A 626 -4.66 13.45 -18.65
C GLU A 626 -3.35 13.87 -17.99
N ASN A 627 -3.21 13.60 -16.71
CA ASN A 627 -2.04 13.93 -15.91
C ASN A 627 -1.54 12.71 -15.14
N HIS A 628 -0.25 12.42 -15.26
CA HIS A 628 0.45 11.43 -14.46
C HIS A 628 1.60 12.13 -13.76
N ASP A 629 1.63 12.06 -12.43
CA ASP A 629 2.72 12.55 -11.62
C ASP A 629 3.27 11.36 -10.79
N VAL A 630 4.58 11.13 -10.90
CA VAL A 630 5.32 10.17 -10.06
C VAL A 630 6.38 10.96 -9.30
N THR A 631 6.42 10.83 -7.98
CA THR A 631 7.39 11.50 -7.11
C THR A 631 7.99 10.49 -6.16
N ILE A 632 9.29 10.26 -6.26
CA ILE A 632 10.02 9.34 -5.39
C ILE A 632 11.13 10.12 -4.68
N SER A 633 11.05 10.16 -3.36
CA SER A 633 11.99 10.83 -2.47
C SER A 633 12.26 9.98 -1.23
N GLU A 634 12.42 8.66 -1.41
CA GLU A 634 12.77 7.73 -0.34
C GLU A 634 14.14 8.06 0.29
N ALA A 635 14.32 7.62 1.54
CA ALA A 635 15.60 7.74 2.25
C ALA A 635 16.13 6.35 2.62
N VAL A 636 17.30 6.00 2.10
CA VAL A 636 18.01 4.75 2.45
C VAL A 636 19.24 5.10 3.26
N SER A 637 19.37 4.51 4.45
CA SER A 637 20.48 4.84 5.34
C SER A 637 21.10 3.63 6.02
N THR A 638 22.44 3.62 6.07
CA THR A 638 23.20 2.65 6.84
C THR A 638 24.17 3.39 7.75
N SER A 639 24.20 3.00 9.03
CA SER A 639 25.09 3.63 10.02
C SER A 639 25.84 2.60 10.86
N LEU A 640 27.15 2.80 10.98
CA LEU A 640 28.01 2.14 11.95
C LEU A 640 28.55 3.19 12.93
N THR A 641 28.28 3.00 14.22
CA THR A 641 28.78 3.87 15.29
C THR A 641 29.39 3.02 16.40
N GLY A 642 30.69 3.17 16.63
CA GLY A 642 31.42 2.39 17.63
C GLY A 642 31.67 3.11 18.95
N ASN A 643 31.52 4.44 19.00
CA ASN A 643 31.90 5.27 20.17
C ASN A 643 33.33 4.97 20.70
N ASN A 644 34.27 4.70 19.80
CA ASN A 644 35.66 4.25 20.01
C ASN A 644 35.83 2.77 20.44
N ALA A 645 34.83 1.92 20.21
CA ALA A 645 34.95 0.49 20.39
C ALA A 645 35.85 -0.17 19.33
N ALA A 646 36.47 -1.29 19.72
CA ALA A 646 37.29 -2.12 18.83
C ALA A 646 36.54 -3.40 18.47
N TRP A 647 36.34 -3.62 17.17
CA TRP A 647 35.65 -4.78 16.61
C TRP A 647 36.59 -5.61 15.74
N ASN A 648 36.61 -6.92 15.98
CA ASN A 648 37.39 -7.88 15.20
C ASN A 648 36.46 -8.68 14.28
N VAL A 649 36.82 -8.79 13.00
CA VAL A 649 36.07 -9.51 11.98
C VAL A 649 37.02 -10.49 11.29
N ALA A 650 36.88 -11.78 11.60
CA ALA A 650 37.77 -12.84 11.10
C ALA A 650 37.56 -13.17 9.61
N GLY A 651 36.43 -12.76 9.05
CA GLY A 651 36.03 -12.90 7.65
C GLY A 651 35.83 -11.54 6.99
N ASN A 652 34.71 -11.35 6.31
CA ASN A 652 34.41 -10.15 5.53
C ASN A 652 33.57 -9.14 6.31
N LEU A 653 33.76 -7.87 5.95
CA LEU A 653 32.95 -6.74 6.37
C LEU A 653 32.21 -6.17 5.15
N GLN A 654 30.89 -6.07 5.23
CA GLN A 654 30.03 -5.43 4.23
C GLN A 654 29.10 -4.42 4.90
N VAL A 655 29.14 -3.19 4.42
CA VAL A 655 28.32 -2.08 4.91
C VAL A 655 27.75 -1.37 3.70
N ASP A 656 26.46 -1.54 3.46
CA ASP A 656 25.85 -1.10 2.20
C ASP A 656 24.57 -0.29 2.45
N ALA A 657 24.38 0.77 1.66
CA ALA A 657 23.14 1.52 1.55
C ALA A 657 22.78 1.60 0.07
N ASP A 658 21.71 0.91 -0.33
CA ASP A 658 21.40 0.63 -1.73
C ASP A 658 19.97 1.06 -2.08
N SER A 659 19.80 1.84 -3.13
CA SER A 659 18.47 2.18 -3.67
C SER A 659 18.34 1.70 -5.10
N GLY A 660 17.28 0.94 -5.40
CA GLY A 660 16.94 0.47 -6.73
C GLY A 660 15.53 0.93 -7.10
N ILE A 661 15.37 1.71 -8.16
CA ILE A 661 14.07 2.28 -8.56
C ILE A 661 13.81 2.05 -10.04
N ASP A 662 12.67 1.44 -10.39
CA ASP A 662 12.11 1.46 -11.74
C ASP A 662 10.80 2.26 -11.75
N ALA A 663 10.87 3.51 -12.21
CA ALA A 663 9.75 4.43 -12.29
C ALA A 663 9.29 4.63 -13.73
N THR A 664 8.01 4.38 -13.99
CA THR A 664 7.36 4.61 -15.28
C THR A 664 6.08 5.43 -15.11
N ALA A 665 6.00 6.54 -15.84
CA ALA A 665 4.78 7.32 -15.97
C ALA A 665 4.39 7.43 -17.45
N GLN A 666 3.17 7.03 -17.82
CA GLN A 666 2.78 7.01 -19.24
C GLN A 666 1.29 7.22 -19.50
N THR A 667 1.00 8.03 -20.51
CA THR A 667 -0.32 8.05 -21.16
C THR A 667 -0.30 7.04 -22.31
N SER A 668 -1.29 6.15 -22.40
CA SER A 668 -1.41 4.95 -23.29
C SER A 668 -0.56 3.73 -22.91
N GLY A 669 -1.10 2.90 -22.01
CA GLY A 669 -0.54 1.62 -21.55
C GLY A 669 -0.38 0.54 -22.63
N SER A 670 0.56 -0.39 -22.37
CA SER A 670 1.24 -1.29 -23.31
C SER A 670 0.57 -2.65 -23.60
N ASP A 671 -0.67 -2.88 -23.20
CA ASP A 671 -1.33 -4.18 -23.45
C ASP A 671 -2.09 -4.19 -24.79
N ASN A 672 -1.41 -4.59 -25.87
CA ASN A 672 -1.94 -5.21 -27.11
C ASN A 672 -3.27 -4.69 -27.74
N ALA A 673 -3.75 -3.51 -27.36
CA ALA A 673 -4.94 -2.89 -27.89
C ALA A 673 -4.59 -1.48 -28.33
N GLU A 674 -5.05 -1.15 -29.53
CA GLU A 674 -5.03 0.18 -30.10
C GLU A 674 -5.73 1.17 -29.14
N GLY A 675 -4.95 1.82 -28.26
CA GLY A 675 -5.44 2.82 -27.31
C GLY A 675 -4.61 4.09 -27.43
N VAL A 676 -5.03 5.02 -28.30
CA VAL A 676 -4.52 6.40 -28.28
C VAL A 676 -5.49 7.20 -27.41
N SER A 677 -4.98 8.02 -26.49
CA SER A 677 -5.84 8.98 -25.81
C SER A 677 -6.26 10.07 -26.82
N VAL A 678 -7.57 10.15 -27.10
CA VAL A 678 -8.10 10.91 -28.24
C VAL A 678 -9.20 11.87 -27.81
N SER A 679 -9.12 13.10 -28.32
CA SER A 679 -10.25 14.05 -28.37
C SER A 679 -10.78 14.15 -29.81
N ALA A 680 -11.99 13.64 -30.08
CA ALA A 680 -12.58 13.60 -31.42
C ALA A 680 -13.85 14.46 -31.52
N SER A 681 -13.83 15.52 -32.34
CA SER A 681 -14.96 16.45 -32.42
C SER A 681 -14.96 17.37 -33.66
N LEU A 682 -15.99 18.22 -33.82
CA LEU A 682 -15.90 19.35 -34.76
C LEU A 682 -14.87 20.39 -34.27
N MET A 683 -14.84 20.64 -32.95
CA MET A 683 -13.91 21.56 -32.26
C MET A 683 -13.32 20.90 -31.01
N GLY A 684 -12.05 20.49 -31.04
CA GLY A 684 -11.48 19.63 -29.99
C GLY A 684 -10.13 20.09 -29.44
N VAL A 685 -9.93 19.96 -28.13
CA VAL A 685 -8.63 20.19 -27.48
C VAL A 685 -8.21 19.01 -26.59
N GLY A 686 -6.90 18.78 -26.48
CA GLY A 686 -6.34 17.75 -25.60
C GLY A 686 -5.04 18.19 -24.94
N PHE A 687 -4.91 17.95 -23.63
CA PHE A 687 -3.70 18.25 -22.85
C PHE A 687 -3.27 17.02 -22.07
N PHE A 688 -2.06 16.54 -22.35
CA PHE A 688 -1.52 15.32 -21.77
C PHE A 688 -0.20 15.66 -21.11
N LYS A 689 -0.09 15.36 -19.82
CA LYS A 689 1.07 15.69 -19.00
C LYS A 689 1.52 14.45 -18.26
N VAL A 690 2.82 14.22 -18.30
CA VAL A 690 3.51 13.21 -17.52
C VAL A 690 4.69 13.88 -16.86
N ASN A 691 4.79 13.78 -15.53
CA ASN A 691 6.00 14.11 -14.79
C ASN A 691 6.45 12.88 -13.99
N SER A 692 7.76 12.67 -13.91
CA SER A 692 8.35 11.68 -13.01
C SER A 692 9.62 12.27 -12.38
N CYS A 693 9.62 12.45 -11.07
CA CYS A 693 10.75 12.93 -10.29
C CYS A 693 11.29 11.80 -9.42
N VAL A 694 12.54 11.40 -9.65
CA VAL A 694 13.23 10.35 -8.90
C VAL A 694 14.44 10.98 -8.20
N ALA A 695 14.31 11.17 -6.90
CA ALA A 695 15.27 11.89 -6.05
C ALA A 695 15.52 11.17 -4.72
N PRO A 696 15.94 9.88 -4.73
CA PRO A 696 16.26 9.17 -3.49
C PRO A 696 17.46 9.81 -2.78
N THR A 697 17.47 9.72 -1.46
CA THR A 697 18.65 10.05 -0.64
C THR A 697 19.24 8.76 -0.10
N VAL A 698 20.48 8.47 -0.45
CA VAL A 698 21.21 7.29 -0.01
C VAL A 698 22.40 7.73 0.84
N GLN A 699 22.48 7.25 2.07
CA GLN A 699 23.52 7.65 3.01
C GLN A 699 24.16 6.46 3.71
N LEU A 700 25.48 6.41 3.68
CA LEU A 700 26.29 5.53 4.52
C LEU A 700 27.16 6.38 5.45
N THR A 701 27.09 6.10 6.75
CA THR A 701 27.93 6.77 7.76
C THR A 701 28.68 5.76 8.63
N VAL A 702 29.97 5.99 8.84
CA VAL A 702 30.81 5.22 9.77
C VAL A 702 31.48 6.20 10.73
N THR A 703 31.26 6.04 12.03
CA THR A 703 31.72 7.00 13.05
C THR A 703 32.38 6.32 14.24
N ASP A 704 33.54 6.83 14.66
CA ASP A 704 34.26 6.50 15.89
C ASP A 704 34.35 4.98 16.12
N VAL A 705 35.00 4.24 15.23
CA VAL A 705 35.12 2.78 15.32
C VAL A 705 36.50 2.29 14.92
N THR A 706 37.02 1.32 15.65
CA THR A 706 38.22 0.58 15.28
C THR A 706 37.83 -0.81 14.76
N LEU A 707 38.26 -1.15 13.55
CA LEU A 707 37.93 -2.38 12.84
C LEU A 707 39.22 -3.15 12.51
N ASP A 708 39.36 -4.38 12.99
CA ASP A 708 40.39 -5.34 12.56
C ASP A 708 39.75 -6.44 11.70
N VAL A 709 39.93 -6.36 10.38
CA VAL A 709 39.27 -7.22 9.39
C VAL A 709 40.28 -8.13 8.70
N GLN A 710 40.11 -9.44 8.82
CA GLN A 710 41.03 -10.41 8.21
C GLN A 710 40.71 -10.66 6.72
N GLY A 711 39.45 -10.58 6.33
CA GLY A 711 38.97 -10.70 4.96
C GLY A 711 38.90 -9.36 4.22
N ASN A 712 37.93 -9.22 3.32
CA ASN A 712 37.69 -7.98 2.57
C ASN A 712 36.77 -7.04 3.35
N SER A 713 36.92 -5.74 3.12
CA SER A 713 36.02 -4.69 3.63
C SER A 713 35.37 -3.93 2.48
N SER A 714 34.05 -3.81 2.50
CA SER A 714 33.26 -3.04 1.54
C SER A 714 32.38 -2.05 2.27
N PHE A 715 32.44 -0.78 1.85
CA PHE A 715 31.53 0.28 2.24
C PHE A 715 30.91 0.84 0.96
N MET A 716 29.65 0.53 0.68
CA MET A 716 28.96 0.92 -0.55
C MET A 716 27.78 1.84 -0.24
N SER A 717 27.67 2.93 -0.98
CA SER A 717 26.45 3.73 -1.05
C SER A 717 26.07 3.87 -2.51
N GLN A 718 24.96 3.26 -2.93
CA GLN A 718 24.59 3.22 -4.34
C GLN A 718 23.12 3.52 -4.63
N SER A 719 22.87 4.05 -5.83
CA SER A 719 21.54 4.22 -6.39
C SER A 719 21.52 3.77 -7.85
N MET A 720 20.64 2.82 -8.17
CA MET A 720 20.44 2.24 -9.50
C MET A 720 19.01 2.53 -9.98
N ASN A 721 18.86 3.54 -10.85
CA ASN A 721 17.54 4.08 -11.17
C ASN A 721 17.19 3.97 -12.66
N GLN A 722 15.93 3.70 -12.94
CA GLN A 722 15.30 3.84 -14.25
C GLN A 722 14.11 4.80 -14.14
N ASN A 723 14.07 5.80 -15.01
CA ASN A 723 12.98 6.78 -15.07
C ASN A 723 12.45 6.94 -16.49
N THR A 724 11.27 6.38 -16.75
CA THR A 724 10.61 6.42 -18.05
C THR A 724 9.37 7.30 -18.00
N THR A 725 9.31 8.30 -18.88
CA THR A 725 8.11 9.12 -19.10
C THR A 725 7.68 9.08 -20.56
N ALA A 726 6.39 8.81 -20.78
CA ALA A 726 5.81 8.75 -22.12
C ALA A 726 4.46 9.45 -22.19
N SER A 727 4.45 10.67 -22.72
CA SER A 727 3.22 11.39 -23.04
C SER A 727 2.88 11.18 -24.53
N LYS A 728 1.67 10.70 -24.80
CA LYS A 728 1.09 10.52 -26.13
C LYS A 728 -0.27 11.19 -26.16
N SER A 729 -0.46 12.06 -27.14
CA SER A 729 -1.71 12.76 -27.37
C SER A 729 -2.22 12.52 -28.79
N GLY A 730 -3.53 12.57 -28.98
CA GLY A 730 -4.11 12.76 -30.31
C GLY A 730 -5.44 13.49 -30.35
N SER A 731 -5.69 14.16 -31.48
CA SER A 731 -6.96 14.83 -31.77
C SER A 731 -7.54 14.39 -33.11
N GLY A 732 -8.80 13.92 -33.10
CA GLY A 732 -9.53 13.49 -34.29
C GLY A 732 -10.43 14.58 -34.88
N SER A 733 -10.10 15.87 -34.70
CA SER A 733 -11.05 16.97 -34.89
C SER A 733 -10.93 17.72 -36.23
N LEU A 734 -11.99 18.40 -36.68
CA LEU A 734 -11.94 19.27 -37.88
C LEU A 734 -11.17 20.57 -37.60
N ILE A 735 -11.47 21.20 -36.46
CA ILE A 735 -10.77 22.36 -35.89
C ILE A 735 -10.30 21.96 -34.49
N GLY A 736 -9.06 22.23 -34.10
CA GLY A 736 -8.62 21.85 -32.76
C GLY A 736 -7.11 21.74 -32.57
N GLY A 737 -6.67 21.40 -31.37
CA GLY A 737 -5.24 21.23 -31.09
C GLY A 737 -4.94 20.35 -29.89
N ASP A 738 -3.75 19.78 -29.89
CA ASP A 738 -3.32 18.82 -28.89
C ASP A 738 -1.92 19.17 -28.37
N ALA A 739 -1.70 18.89 -27.08
CA ALA A 739 -0.43 19.13 -26.41
C ALA A 739 -0.02 17.90 -25.60
N ALA A 740 1.20 17.43 -25.84
CA ALA A 740 1.86 16.40 -25.04
C ALA A 740 3.04 17.02 -24.28
N LYS A 741 3.12 16.80 -22.96
CA LYS A 741 4.23 17.20 -22.10
C LYS A 741 4.78 15.99 -21.37
N ALA A 742 6.07 15.75 -21.48
CA ALA A 742 6.81 14.79 -20.66
C ALA A 742 7.93 15.51 -19.89
N PHE A 743 8.05 15.24 -18.60
CA PHE A 743 9.10 15.77 -17.74
C PHE A 743 9.69 14.63 -16.91
N SER A 744 11.01 14.49 -16.95
CA SER A 744 11.75 13.59 -16.06
C SER A 744 12.74 14.39 -15.23
N GLU A 745 12.78 14.16 -13.93
CA GLU A 745 13.86 14.62 -13.05
C GLU A 745 14.56 13.42 -12.42
N ASN A 746 15.89 13.43 -12.45
CA ASN A 746 16.74 12.38 -11.90
C ASN A 746 17.80 13.03 -11.00
N SER A 747 17.55 13.08 -9.70
CA SER A 747 18.39 13.80 -8.73
C SER A 747 18.72 12.97 -7.48
N PRO A 748 19.27 11.74 -7.65
CA PRO A 748 19.71 10.97 -6.50
C PRO A 748 20.81 11.73 -5.74
N THR A 749 20.71 11.73 -4.41
CA THR A 749 21.73 12.27 -3.51
C THR A 749 22.38 11.13 -2.78
N ILE A 750 23.67 10.91 -3.02
CA ILE A 750 24.45 9.80 -2.47
C ILE A 750 25.56 10.35 -1.61
N SER A 751 25.69 9.84 -0.39
CA SER A 751 26.77 10.22 0.52
C SER A 751 27.36 9.01 1.24
N LEU A 752 28.70 8.93 1.23
CA LEU A 752 29.45 8.02 2.09
C LEU A 752 30.36 8.88 2.96
N THR A 753 30.21 8.78 4.28
CA THR A 753 31.05 9.52 5.23
C THR A 753 31.70 8.59 6.23
N THR A 754 33.00 8.76 6.44
CA THR A 754 33.73 8.14 7.55
C THR A 754 34.31 9.22 8.44
N ALA A 755 34.21 9.10 9.76
CA ALA A 755 34.82 10.00 10.73
C ALA A 755 35.34 9.18 11.92
N GLY A 756 36.60 9.37 12.32
CA GLY A 756 37.18 8.58 13.42
C GLY A 756 37.23 7.07 13.16
N LEU A 757 37.34 6.65 11.89
CA LEU A 757 37.47 5.24 11.49
C LEU A 757 38.93 4.77 11.56
N ASP A 758 39.25 3.76 12.36
CA ASP A 758 40.56 3.09 12.33
C ASP A 758 40.40 1.66 11.80
N LEU A 759 40.67 1.43 10.52
CA LEU A 759 40.53 0.16 9.83
C LEU A 759 41.90 -0.49 9.56
N THR A 760 42.15 -1.63 10.20
CA THR A 760 43.25 -2.53 9.85
C THR A 760 42.69 -3.74 9.12
N GLY A 761 43.06 -3.92 7.85
CA GLY A 761 42.59 -4.99 6.97
C GLY A 761 43.72 -5.90 6.50
N ASN A 762 43.47 -7.20 6.30
CA ASN A 762 44.39 -8.11 5.58
C ASN A 762 43.99 -8.33 4.11
N GLY A 763 42.71 -8.19 3.76
CA GLY A 763 42.20 -8.25 2.38
C GLY A 763 42.06 -6.89 1.71
N ASN A 764 41.27 -6.82 0.64
CA ASN A 764 40.99 -5.57 -0.07
C ASN A 764 40.01 -4.69 0.72
N VAL A 765 40.14 -3.37 0.59
CA VAL A 765 39.24 -2.39 1.20
C VAL A 765 38.65 -1.51 0.10
N THR A 766 37.33 -1.41 0.04
CA THR A 766 36.60 -0.58 -0.92
C THR A 766 35.68 0.39 -0.21
N PHE A 767 35.80 1.68 -0.55
CA PHE A 767 34.81 2.71 -0.25
C PHE A 767 34.26 3.19 -1.58
N ALA A 768 32.96 3.03 -1.82
CA ALA A 768 32.37 3.33 -3.11
C ALA A 768 31.04 4.07 -2.97
N GLY A 769 30.95 5.23 -3.62
CA GLY A 769 29.69 5.88 -3.95
C GLY A 769 29.37 5.61 -5.42
N VAL A 770 28.17 5.12 -5.74
CA VAL A 770 27.78 4.81 -7.13
C VAL A 770 26.37 5.32 -7.46
N SER A 771 26.25 6.18 -8.46
CA SER A 771 24.96 6.60 -9.04
C SER A 771 24.86 6.12 -10.48
N ASP A 772 24.10 5.05 -10.73
CA ASP A 772 23.87 4.50 -12.07
C ASP A 772 22.40 4.71 -12.47
N GLY A 773 22.15 5.60 -13.43
CA GLY A 773 20.80 5.95 -13.85
C GLY A 773 20.54 5.79 -15.34
N THR A 774 19.33 5.36 -15.69
CA THR A 774 18.81 5.40 -17.06
C THR A 774 17.54 6.24 -17.11
N TYR A 775 17.35 7.01 -18.18
CA TYR A 775 16.12 7.76 -18.37
C TYR A 775 15.62 7.73 -19.81
N SER A 776 14.30 7.81 -19.99
CA SER A 776 13.61 7.86 -21.28
C SER A 776 12.48 8.87 -21.21
N THR A 777 12.57 10.01 -21.90
CA THR A 777 11.59 11.11 -21.78
C THR A 777 10.98 11.45 -23.12
N ASN A 778 9.76 10.98 -23.38
CA ASN A 778 9.13 11.04 -24.70
C ASN A 778 7.78 11.77 -24.65
N ALA A 779 7.64 12.82 -25.47
CA ALA A 779 6.39 13.53 -25.71
C ALA A 779 6.02 13.45 -27.19
N ASN A 780 4.86 12.87 -27.49
CA ASN A 780 4.40 12.66 -28.85
C ASN A 780 2.95 13.13 -29.04
N SER A 781 2.79 14.14 -29.88
CA SER A 781 1.48 14.61 -30.35
C SER A 781 1.23 14.03 -31.74
N VAL A 782 0.25 13.14 -31.86
CA VAL A 782 -0.09 12.40 -33.07
C VAL A 782 -1.49 12.83 -33.50
N TYR A 783 -1.61 13.41 -34.70
CA TYR A 783 -2.86 13.88 -35.34
C TYR A 783 -3.19 15.36 -35.10
N ALA A 784 -2.99 16.10 -36.19
CA ALA A 784 -3.39 17.48 -36.32
C ALA A 784 -4.63 17.57 -37.21
N THR A 785 -5.57 18.35 -36.73
CA THR A 785 -6.85 18.68 -37.33
C THR A 785 -6.71 19.30 -38.72
N VAL A 786 -7.83 19.49 -39.45
CA VAL A 786 -7.81 20.18 -40.76
C VAL A 786 -7.43 21.66 -40.61
N PHE A 787 -7.78 22.27 -39.47
CA PHE A 787 -7.39 23.63 -39.07
C PHE A 787 -7.00 23.67 -37.59
N GLY A 788 -5.71 23.78 -37.27
CA GLY A 788 -5.26 23.73 -35.89
C GLY A 788 -3.77 23.49 -35.68
N GLY A 789 -3.38 23.17 -34.44
CA GLY A 789 -1.96 23.04 -34.07
C GLY A 789 -1.68 21.95 -33.07
N SER A 790 -0.44 21.44 -33.12
CA SER A 790 0.05 20.35 -32.29
C SER A 790 1.33 20.79 -31.58
N ALA A 791 1.43 20.47 -30.30
CA ALA A 791 2.58 20.80 -29.47
C ALA A 791 3.11 19.58 -28.73
N ALA A 792 4.44 19.44 -28.70
CA ALA A 792 5.12 18.41 -27.91
C ALA A 792 6.28 19.05 -27.15
N ARG A 793 6.29 18.90 -25.83
CA ARG A 793 7.36 19.37 -24.95
C ARG A 793 7.92 18.20 -24.16
N SER A 794 9.21 17.93 -24.33
CA SER A 794 9.94 16.99 -23.50
C SER A 794 11.06 17.73 -22.76
N THR A 795 11.23 17.45 -21.47
CA THR A 795 12.28 18.05 -20.65
C THR A 795 12.82 17.01 -19.70
N ASN A 796 14.14 16.80 -19.72
CA ASN A 796 14.84 16.02 -18.72
C ASN A 796 15.77 16.95 -17.91
N GLU A 797 15.74 16.81 -16.59
CA GLU A 797 16.70 17.43 -15.68
C GLU A 797 17.39 16.34 -14.86
N SER A 798 18.71 16.19 -15.02
CA SER A 798 19.50 15.23 -14.25
C SER A 798 20.44 15.98 -13.33
N LYS A 799 20.24 15.85 -12.01
CA LYS A 799 21.07 16.50 -10.98
C LYS A 799 21.63 15.54 -9.92
N PRO A 800 22.21 14.39 -10.30
CA PRO A 800 22.80 13.47 -9.33
C PRO A 800 23.94 14.15 -8.57
N SER A 801 23.92 14.02 -7.24
CA SER A 801 24.95 14.54 -6.35
C SER A 801 25.56 13.40 -5.56
N LEU A 802 26.87 13.22 -5.68
CA LEU A 802 27.59 12.13 -5.03
C LEU A 802 28.82 12.68 -4.30
N ASN A 803 28.91 12.39 -3.01
CA ASN A 803 30.05 12.75 -2.18
C ASN A 803 30.57 11.54 -1.38
N VAL A 804 31.87 11.28 -1.48
CA VAL A 804 32.60 10.33 -0.64
C VAL A 804 33.59 11.12 0.22
N LEU A 805 33.29 11.23 1.52
CA LEU A 805 34.10 11.95 2.49
C LEU A 805 34.80 10.97 3.43
N LEU A 806 36.13 10.93 3.35
CA LEU A 806 36.96 10.39 4.42
C LEU A 806 37.38 11.56 5.31
N ASP A 807 36.71 11.71 6.45
CA ASP A 807 36.88 12.84 7.36
C ASP A 807 38.05 12.63 8.34
N SER A 808 38.26 13.60 9.22
CA SER A 808 39.34 13.60 10.22
C SER A 808 39.31 12.35 11.10
N GLY A 809 40.49 11.87 11.46
CA GLY A 809 40.65 10.65 12.26
C GLY A 809 40.47 9.34 11.49
N THR A 810 40.26 9.37 10.16
CA THR A 810 40.21 8.15 9.35
C THR A 810 41.63 7.61 9.05
N HIS A 811 41.88 6.38 9.49
CA HIS A 811 43.11 5.61 9.30
C HIS A 811 42.79 4.26 8.67
N ILE A 812 43.43 3.95 7.54
CA ILE A 812 43.22 2.70 6.80
C ILE A 812 44.57 2.04 6.56
N SER A 813 44.75 0.82 7.03
CA SER A 813 45.93 -0.02 6.80
C SER A 813 45.52 -1.39 6.29
N SER A 814 45.64 -1.64 4.99
CA SER A 814 45.23 -2.89 4.35
C SER A 814 46.44 -3.73 3.93
N GLY A 815 46.33 -5.06 3.95
CA GLY A 815 47.26 -6.01 3.34
C GLY A 815 47.07 -6.19 1.83
N GLY A 816 45.96 -5.71 1.28
CA GLY A 816 45.57 -5.73 -0.13
C GLY A 816 45.46 -4.35 -0.75
N THR A 817 44.64 -4.23 -1.80
CA THR A 817 44.37 -2.96 -2.48
C THR A 817 43.35 -2.15 -1.70
N VAL A 818 43.56 -0.83 -1.58
CA VAL A 818 42.57 0.12 -1.06
C VAL A 818 42.00 0.91 -2.24
N GLN A 819 40.68 0.85 -2.43
CA GLN A 819 39.95 1.55 -3.47
C GLN A 819 38.98 2.56 -2.85
N VAL A 820 39.06 3.81 -3.27
CA VAL A 820 38.09 4.87 -2.96
C VAL A 820 37.52 5.36 -4.29
N GLU A 821 36.24 5.09 -4.51
CA GLU A 821 35.56 5.31 -5.77
C GLU A 821 34.33 6.18 -5.60
N ALA A 822 34.16 7.10 -6.53
CA ALA A 822 32.95 7.88 -6.70
C ALA A 822 32.59 7.81 -8.18
N SER A 823 31.56 7.06 -8.53
CA SER A 823 31.14 6.85 -9.92
C SER A 823 29.73 7.35 -10.13
N ASN A 824 29.56 8.24 -11.10
CA ASN A 824 28.26 8.70 -11.55
C ASN A 824 28.12 8.39 -13.04
N LYS A 825 27.09 7.64 -13.40
CA LYS A 825 26.77 7.29 -14.77
C LYS A 825 25.30 7.55 -15.05
N MET A 826 25.02 8.44 -15.98
CA MET A 826 23.66 8.69 -16.47
C MET A 826 23.56 8.37 -17.96
N LEU A 827 22.62 7.49 -18.32
CA LEU A 827 22.34 7.10 -19.71
C LEU A 827 20.94 7.53 -20.14
N GLY A 828 20.87 8.48 -21.07
CA GLY A 828 19.64 8.82 -21.78
C GLY A 828 19.37 7.82 -22.91
N ILE A 829 18.30 7.04 -22.79
CA ILE A 829 17.91 6.05 -23.81
C ILE A 829 16.93 6.69 -24.79
N GLY A 830 17.27 6.66 -26.08
CA GLY A 830 16.39 6.94 -27.20
C GLY A 830 16.46 5.85 -28.28
N ASP A 831 15.46 5.77 -29.15
CA ASP A 831 15.42 4.89 -30.32
C ASP A 831 15.54 5.71 -31.62
N GLY A 832 16.58 6.55 -31.69
CA GLY A 832 16.82 7.48 -32.80
C GLY A 832 17.12 6.83 -34.16
N THR A 833 17.23 5.49 -34.21
CA THR A 833 17.52 4.72 -35.44
C THR A 833 16.28 4.13 -36.10
N SER A 834 15.17 4.00 -35.37
CA SER A 834 13.93 3.51 -35.92
C SER A 834 13.05 4.67 -36.40
N LYS A 835 12.35 4.49 -37.53
CA LYS A 835 11.27 5.41 -37.94
C LYS A 835 10.01 5.24 -37.05
N LYS A 836 10.09 4.51 -35.94
CA LYS A 836 8.95 4.26 -35.04
C LYS A 836 8.78 5.46 -34.09
N ALA A 837 7.54 5.64 -33.65
CA ALA A 837 7.13 6.78 -32.83
C ALA A 837 7.78 6.86 -31.44
N SER A 838 8.36 5.76 -30.97
CA SER A 838 8.87 5.54 -29.61
C SER A 838 10.31 6.02 -29.37
N GLY A 839 10.98 6.59 -30.38
CA GLY A 839 12.42 6.89 -30.32
C GLY A 839 12.83 8.35 -30.23
N PHE A 840 11.88 9.28 -30.15
CA PHE A 840 12.15 10.73 -30.15
C PHE A 840 11.68 11.39 -28.86
N MET A 841 12.49 12.31 -28.31
CA MET A 841 12.12 13.07 -27.11
C MET A 841 10.87 13.90 -27.33
N ALA A 842 10.80 14.60 -28.46
CA ALA A 842 9.63 15.35 -28.86
C ALA A 842 9.28 15.03 -30.32
N ARG A 843 8.01 14.65 -30.54
CA ARG A 843 7.44 14.45 -31.87
C ARG A 843 6.12 15.20 -31.99
N VAL A 844 6.00 15.96 -33.07
CA VAL A 844 4.76 16.66 -33.46
C VAL A 844 4.20 16.06 -34.75
N GLY A 845 2.88 15.92 -34.81
CA GLY A 845 2.15 15.48 -36.00
C GLY A 845 1.99 16.60 -37.03
N ALA A 846 1.97 16.26 -38.33
CA ALA A 846 1.67 17.21 -39.41
C ALA A 846 0.15 17.34 -39.62
N GLY A 847 -0.38 18.57 -39.60
CA GLY A 847 -1.81 18.85 -39.83
C GLY A 847 -2.11 19.42 -41.21
N GLY A 848 -3.38 19.38 -41.60
CA GLY A 848 -3.83 19.82 -42.93
C GLY A 848 -3.95 21.34 -43.07
N GLY A 849 -4.06 21.82 -44.33
CA GLY A 849 -4.59 23.14 -44.72
C GLY A 849 -3.84 24.39 -44.25
N ALA A 850 -3.91 24.71 -42.95
CA ALA A 850 -3.30 25.86 -42.28
C ALA A 850 -3.05 25.53 -40.79
N THR A 851 -1.77 25.49 -40.36
CA THR A 851 -1.37 24.95 -39.05
C THR A 851 -0.27 25.74 -38.35
N GLY A 852 -0.15 25.55 -37.02
CA GLY A 852 1.02 25.96 -36.22
C GLY A 852 1.59 24.76 -35.46
N PHE A 853 2.91 24.65 -35.34
CA PHE A 853 3.60 23.53 -34.70
C PHE A 853 4.61 24.04 -33.68
N GLY A 854 4.71 23.38 -32.52
CA GLY A 854 5.69 23.72 -31.48
C GLY A 854 6.30 22.47 -30.86
N GLY A 855 7.52 22.12 -31.28
CA GLY A 855 8.30 21.03 -30.68
C GLY A 855 9.42 21.61 -29.82
N PHE A 856 9.48 21.21 -28.55
CA PHE A 856 10.56 21.60 -27.64
C PHE A 856 11.14 20.37 -26.94
N SER A 857 12.46 20.30 -26.90
CA SER A 857 13.20 19.26 -26.22
C SER A 857 14.38 19.90 -25.48
N LYS A 858 14.45 19.72 -24.17
CA LYS A 858 15.60 20.15 -23.37
C LYS A 858 16.09 18.97 -22.54
N SER A 859 17.40 18.75 -22.52
CA SER A 859 18.02 17.84 -21.57
C SER A 859 19.14 18.62 -20.88
N GLU A 860 18.94 18.90 -19.60
CA GLU A 860 19.92 19.59 -18.76
C GLU A 860 20.53 18.59 -17.78
N MET A 861 21.85 18.66 -17.63
CA MET A 861 22.55 17.87 -16.64
C MET A 861 23.50 18.74 -15.82
N THR A 862 23.36 18.67 -14.50
CA THR A 862 24.29 19.30 -13.56
C THR A 862 24.63 18.28 -12.48
N SER A 863 25.80 17.65 -12.57
CA SER A 863 26.17 16.57 -11.65
C SER A 863 27.38 16.94 -10.82
N SER A 864 27.42 16.47 -9.58
CA SER A 864 28.59 16.56 -8.70
C SER A 864 29.04 15.17 -8.32
N THR A 865 30.35 14.96 -8.40
CA THR A 865 31.01 13.72 -7.96
C THR A 865 32.30 14.13 -7.29
N GLU A 866 32.36 13.99 -5.97
CA GLU A 866 33.47 14.44 -5.15
C GLU A 866 34.00 13.29 -4.28
N ILE A 867 35.32 13.20 -4.21
CA ILE A 867 36.02 12.46 -3.16
C ILE A 867 36.79 13.49 -2.36
N GLN A 868 36.48 13.62 -1.08
CA GLN A 868 37.17 14.50 -0.16
C GLN A 868 37.93 13.67 0.88
N LEU A 869 39.22 13.96 1.02
CA LEU A 869 40.06 13.48 2.12
C LEU A 869 40.34 14.68 3.03
N ALA A 870 39.87 14.63 4.28
CA ALA A 870 40.12 15.68 5.25
C ALA A 870 41.57 15.68 5.75
N ASP A 871 41.91 16.65 6.60
CA ASP A 871 43.20 16.68 7.28
C ASP A 871 43.38 15.41 8.14
N GLU A 872 44.61 14.89 8.19
CA GLU A 872 45.01 13.72 9.00
C GLU A 872 44.47 12.35 8.54
N VAL A 873 43.86 12.26 7.35
CA VAL A 873 43.53 10.95 6.73
C VAL A 873 44.80 10.19 6.36
N THR A 874 44.90 8.91 6.74
CA THR A 874 46.04 8.04 6.41
C THR A 874 45.55 6.77 5.70
N ILE A 875 46.12 6.46 4.53
CA ILE A 875 45.83 5.24 3.76
C ILE A 875 47.14 4.50 3.46
N LEU A 876 47.23 3.24 3.85
CA LEU A 876 48.38 2.38 3.64
C LEU A 876 47.94 1.04 3.02
N ALA A 877 48.41 0.75 1.81
CA ALA A 877 48.31 -0.57 1.18
C ALA A 877 49.66 -1.31 1.33
N ASN A 878 49.66 -2.41 2.07
CA ASN A 878 50.84 -3.23 2.35
C ASN A 878 50.98 -4.36 1.32
N GLN A 879 52.09 -5.09 1.37
CA GLN A 879 52.31 -6.34 0.60
C GLN A 879 52.13 -6.28 -0.93
N ARG A 880 52.36 -5.12 -1.57
CA ARG A 880 52.17 -4.84 -3.03
C ARG A 880 50.73 -4.54 -3.47
N GLY A 881 49.82 -4.23 -2.54
CA GLY A 881 48.52 -3.64 -2.88
C GLY A 881 48.65 -2.22 -3.43
N ASP A 882 47.71 -1.81 -4.28
CA ASP A 882 47.64 -0.45 -4.81
C ASP A 882 46.72 0.42 -3.95
N VAL A 883 46.92 1.74 -4.00
CA VAL A 883 45.94 2.73 -3.53
C VAL A 883 45.31 3.38 -4.75
N LEU A 884 44.03 3.11 -4.97
CA LEU A 884 43.27 3.59 -6.13
C LEU A 884 42.23 4.60 -5.64
N ILE A 885 42.35 5.85 -6.09
CA ILE A 885 41.39 6.91 -5.76
C ILE A 885 40.90 7.48 -7.08
N GLY A 886 39.61 7.35 -7.35
CA GLY A 886 39.03 7.71 -8.64
C GLY A 886 37.62 8.25 -8.51
N ALA A 887 37.42 9.48 -8.98
CA ALA A 887 36.11 10.04 -9.23
C ALA A 887 35.86 10.01 -10.74
N SER A 888 34.71 9.47 -11.17
CA SER A 888 34.30 9.43 -12.57
C SER A 888 32.87 9.92 -12.72
N ASN A 889 32.64 10.65 -13.80
CA ASN A 889 31.34 11.13 -14.17
C ASN A 889 31.16 10.89 -15.67
N GLN A 890 30.29 9.94 -16.01
CA GLN A 890 30.03 9.50 -17.37
C GLN A 890 28.59 9.85 -17.74
N TRP A 891 28.45 10.50 -18.88
CA TRP A 891 27.14 10.82 -19.42
C TRP A 891 27.08 10.46 -20.90
N ASP A 892 26.08 9.67 -21.23
CA ASP A 892 25.78 9.24 -22.59
C ASP A 892 24.29 9.49 -22.86
N SER A 893 23.94 10.03 -24.03
CA SER A 893 22.54 10.16 -24.44
C SER A 893 22.36 9.83 -25.91
N THR A 894 21.38 8.99 -26.22
CA THR A 894 20.97 8.62 -27.59
C THR A 894 19.64 9.25 -28.00
N GLN A 895 19.11 10.16 -27.18
CA GLN A 895 17.84 10.83 -27.39
C GLN A 895 17.92 11.92 -28.47
N LEU A 896 16.95 11.92 -29.40
CA LEU A 896 16.89 12.85 -30.54
C LEU A 896 15.52 13.54 -30.62
N THR A 897 15.49 14.73 -31.22
CA THR A 897 14.25 15.46 -31.54
C THR A 897 13.93 15.33 -33.02
N HIS A 898 12.68 14.99 -33.36
CA HIS A 898 12.28 14.77 -34.75
C HIS A 898 11.01 15.52 -35.15
N LEU A 899 11.12 16.24 -36.27
CA LEU A 899 10.02 16.94 -36.92
C LEU A 899 9.39 16.05 -38.01
N GLY A 900 8.10 15.75 -37.89
CA GLY A 900 7.31 15.32 -39.04
C GLY A 900 6.96 16.52 -39.92
N THR A 901 7.50 16.60 -41.14
CA THR A 901 7.19 17.69 -42.09
C THR A 901 6.00 17.32 -42.98
N GLY A 902 4.99 18.20 -43.06
CA GLY A 902 3.82 18.01 -43.94
C GLY A 902 2.86 19.19 -44.16
N GLY A 903 3.09 20.38 -43.56
CA GLY A 903 2.20 21.55 -43.66
C GLY A 903 2.58 22.57 -44.75
N ALA A 904 1.59 23.33 -45.24
CA ALA A 904 1.73 24.32 -46.34
C ALA A 904 2.16 25.73 -45.89
N LEU A 905 2.12 26.02 -44.58
CA LEU A 905 2.59 27.27 -43.94
C LEU A 905 3.35 26.86 -42.68
N ASN A 906 4.63 27.23 -42.58
CA ASN A 906 5.53 26.73 -41.54
C ASN A 906 6.18 27.91 -40.80
N ASP A 907 5.95 28.00 -39.49
CA ASP A 907 6.87 28.60 -38.51
C ASP A 907 7.12 27.51 -37.46
N ALA A 908 8.30 26.88 -37.53
CA ALA A 908 8.74 25.88 -36.57
C ALA A 908 9.93 26.45 -35.81
N LEU A 909 9.78 26.63 -34.49
CA LEU A 909 10.90 26.87 -33.59
C LEU A 909 11.30 25.51 -33.02
N VAL A 910 12.53 25.07 -33.29
CA VAL A 910 13.16 23.95 -32.60
C VAL A 910 14.32 24.52 -31.82
N GLU A 911 14.21 24.45 -30.50
CA GLU A 911 15.28 24.70 -29.57
C GLU A 911 15.61 23.34 -28.95
N SER A 912 16.82 22.87 -29.22
CA SER A 912 17.39 21.67 -28.63
C SER A 912 18.64 22.15 -27.93
N ASP A 913 18.50 22.39 -26.64
CA ASP A 913 19.60 22.76 -25.77
C ASP A 913 20.07 21.54 -25.01
N LEU A 914 21.37 21.32 -25.14
CA LEU A 914 22.12 20.35 -24.38
C LEU A 914 23.15 21.13 -23.58
N GLU A 915 22.86 21.35 -22.30
CA GLU A 915 23.75 22.01 -21.35
C GLU A 915 24.32 20.93 -20.42
N SER A 916 25.65 20.83 -20.42
CA SER A 916 26.45 19.87 -19.64
C SER A 916 27.40 20.59 -18.69
#